data_AF-A0A6L4ZHT2-F1
#
_entry.id   AF-A0A6L4ZHT2-F1
#
_cell.length_a   1.000
_cell.length_b   1.000
_cell.length_c   1.000
_cell.angle_alpha   90.00
_cell.angle_beta   90.00
_cell.angle_gamma   90.00
#
_symmetry.space_group_name_H-M   'P 1'
#
loop_
_entity.id
_entity.type
_entity.pdbx_description
1 polymer ?
#
loop_
_entity_poly.entity_id
_entity_poly.type
_entity_poly.pdbx_seq_one_letter_code
_entity_poly.pdbx_strand_id
1 'polypeptide(L)'
;RDTALSLNTLAVLYFRKGDYSKAEPLFIQALDIRRKALGDNHPDTANSIHSLALFYSKKGDYSKAESLLIQALDILRKALGDNHPDTASSINNLALLYYNKGDYAKAEPLYIQTLDIYRKIFGDNHRNTASSLNNLANLYSKKGEYDKAEPLHIQALDIYRKIFGDNHPNTASSLNNLAVLYDKKEDYSKAEPLFIQAIDIRRNILGNNHPDTVYSLNNFSLFYSSKADCEKAVKYRQEASDAREVELTRNLSLGSERQKQLYLQQYAYETDVALSLHVQSAPTNPLAKQLALTQILRRKGRSIDAVNQSIEALRNRSKPEDVALLDELAGKKALFSNLSIQGLGKLSLEDYKKQIKTLQDEIEKLEYKISESSAEFRTQSQPITLQAVQQAVPSDSTLVEFASYRPYDSKTRKYTESRYVVYLLNNEGKIDWVDLGEAEAIDELVVELRTKLRNSKSSVFKEIKPLSRKLAGKGKRLLIAPDGTLNLVPFAALVDENGKFLLENNSISYLTSGRDLLRLQIKIESKQPAVILADPDFGTITEASTPKEGETIFASLKFKRLAATEIEAKAIKTLFPNAELLLQKQASEEALTKLNAPSILHIATHGFFLQEKAAPLPPTPDEQRLATFEGADRSTLLNIKVENPLLRS
;
A
#
# COMPACT_ATOMS: atom_id res chain seq x y z
N ARG A 1 26.24 -27.56 5.56
CA ARG A 1 26.23 -26.20 6.14
C ARG A 1 25.93 -25.15 5.06
N ASP A 2 26.64 -25.20 3.92
CA ASP A 2 26.48 -24.23 2.82
C ASP A 2 25.10 -24.19 2.18
N THR A 3 24.45 -25.34 1.97
CA THR A 3 23.09 -25.36 1.38
C THR A 3 22.06 -24.58 2.21
N ALA A 4 22.08 -24.73 3.54
CA ALA A 4 21.16 -24.02 4.42
C ALA A 4 21.45 -22.51 4.46
N LEU A 5 22.73 -22.10 4.38
CA LEU A 5 23.11 -20.69 4.30
C LEU A 5 22.65 -20.06 2.98
N SER A 6 22.83 -20.77 1.86
CA SER A 6 22.36 -20.33 0.54
C SER A 6 20.84 -20.20 0.50
N LEU A 7 20.10 -21.18 1.06
CA LEU A 7 18.64 -21.11 1.17
C LEU A 7 18.19 -19.94 2.04
N ASN A 8 18.86 -19.68 3.17
CA ASN A 8 18.57 -18.53 4.02
C ASN A 8 18.81 -17.21 3.29
N THR A 9 19.90 -17.12 2.53
CA THR A 9 20.24 -15.92 1.73
C THR A 9 19.19 -15.69 0.63
N LEU A 10 18.79 -16.75 -0.06
CA LEU A 10 17.73 -16.71 -1.06
C LEU A 10 16.38 -16.32 -0.43
N ALA A 11 16.08 -16.84 0.76
CA ALA A 11 14.89 -16.48 1.52
C ALA A 11 14.88 -14.98 1.88
N VAL A 12 16.01 -14.43 2.33
CA VAL A 12 16.17 -12.99 2.60
C VAL A 12 15.96 -12.16 1.32
N LEU A 13 16.46 -12.63 0.17
CA LEU A 13 16.25 -11.96 -1.11
C LEU A 13 14.76 -11.90 -1.48
N TYR A 14 14.06 -13.03 -1.41
CA TYR A 14 12.62 -13.09 -1.66
C TYR A 14 11.83 -12.24 -0.67
N PHE A 15 12.21 -12.28 0.61
CA PHE A 15 11.63 -11.44 1.66
C PHE A 15 11.79 -9.94 1.35
N ARG A 16 12.98 -9.49 0.92
CA ARG A 16 13.20 -8.08 0.52
C ARG A 16 12.41 -7.67 -0.72
N LYS A 17 12.07 -8.62 -1.59
CA LYS A 17 11.18 -8.41 -2.75
C LYS A 17 9.68 -8.47 -2.39
N GLY A 18 9.34 -8.74 -1.12
CA GLY A 18 7.95 -8.92 -0.69
C GLY A 18 7.35 -10.29 -1.04
N ASP A 19 8.13 -11.22 -1.60
CA ASP A 19 7.71 -12.59 -1.93
C ASP A 19 7.79 -13.49 -0.69
N TYR A 20 6.86 -13.24 0.24
CA TYR A 20 6.81 -13.95 1.52
C TYR A 20 6.45 -15.44 1.35
N SER A 21 5.68 -15.80 0.32
CA SER A 21 5.26 -17.17 0.04
C SER A 21 6.41 -18.06 -0.43
N LYS A 22 7.44 -17.50 -1.10
CA LYS A 22 8.70 -18.21 -1.36
C LYS A 22 9.72 -18.09 -0.23
N ALA A 23 9.76 -16.95 0.47
CA ALA A 23 10.72 -16.76 1.56
C ALA A 23 10.46 -17.73 2.74
N GLU A 24 9.20 -17.89 3.16
CA GLU A 24 8.83 -18.70 4.34
C GLU A 24 9.24 -20.18 4.19
N PRO A 25 8.93 -20.89 3.09
CA PRO A 25 9.36 -22.26 2.90
C PRO A 25 10.89 -22.41 2.84
N LEU A 26 11.60 -21.43 2.27
CA LEU A 26 13.06 -21.49 2.20
C LEU A 26 13.71 -21.32 3.58
N PHE A 27 13.17 -20.44 4.43
CA PHE A 27 13.59 -20.34 5.83
C PHE A 27 13.32 -21.64 6.60
N ILE A 28 12.14 -22.25 6.40
CA ILE A 28 11.78 -23.53 7.02
C ILE A 28 12.68 -24.67 6.52
N GLN A 29 12.94 -24.76 5.22
CA GLN A 29 13.86 -25.77 4.66
C GLN A 29 15.28 -25.59 5.19
N ALA A 30 15.78 -24.36 5.27
CA ALA A 30 17.09 -24.07 5.86
C ALA A 30 17.15 -24.49 7.34
N LEU A 31 16.05 -24.32 8.09
CA LEU A 31 15.92 -24.79 9.46
C LEU A 31 15.93 -26.33 9.54
N ASP A 32 15.11 -27.01 8.74
CA ASP A 32 15.00 -28.47 8.75
C ASP A 32 16.31 -29.16 8.35
N ILE A 33 17.04 -28.60 7.38
CA ILE A 33 18.37 -29.09 7.00
C ILE A 33 19.33 -29.00 8.18
N ARG A 34 19.34 -27.88 8.91
CA ARG A 34 20.23 -27.72 10.07
C ARG A 34 19.82 -28.59 11.24
N ARG A 35 18.53 -28.75 11.51
CA ARG A 35 18.01 -29.71 12.51
C ARG A 35 18.48 -31.14 12.22
N LYS A 36 18.31 -31.60 10.97
CA LYS A 36 18.73 -32.96 10.58
C LYS A 36 20.24 -33.15 10.63
N ALA A 37 21.01 -32.15 10.21
CA ALA A 37 22.47 -32.28 10.11
C ALA A 37 23.21 -32.05 11.44
N LEU A 38 22.68 -31.19 12.32
CA LEU A 38 23.39 -30.69 13.50
C LEU A 38 22.62 -30.91 14.81
N GLY A 39 21.34 -31.28 14.73
CA GLY A 39 20.44 -31.41 15.87
C GLY A 39 19.70 -30.12 16.24
N ASP A 40 18.66 -30.26 17.07
CA ASP A 40 17.78 -29.15 17.49
C ASP A 40 18.49 -28.11 18.39
N ASN A 41 19.48 -28.55 19.16
CA ASN A 41 20.17 -27.71 20.15
C ASN A 41 21.48 -27.09 19.63
N HIS A 42 21.72 -27.10 18.31
CA HIS A 42 22.94 -26.55 17.74
C HIS A 42 22.83 -25.03 17.46
N PRO A 43 23.89 -24.22 17.67
CA PRO A 43 23.87 -22.78 17.39
C PRO A 43 23.42 -22.39 15.97
N ASP A 44 23.89 -23.11 14.94
CA ASP A 44 23.45 -22.85 13.57
C ASP A 44 21.94 -23.14 13.37
N THR A 45 21.35 -24.08 14.12
CA THR A 45 19.90 -24.32 14.14
C THR A 45 19.18 -23.12 14.74
N ALA A 46 19.67 -22.59 15.86
CA ALA A 46 19.16 -21.35 16.45
C ALA A 46 19.25 -20.16 15.48
N ASN A 47 20.33 -20.04 14.70
CA ASN A 47 20.46 -19.00 13.66
C ASN A 47 19.40 -19.10 12.55
N SER A 48 18.97 -20.31 12.19
CA SER A 48 17.85 -20.49 11.26
C SER A 48 16.50 -20.12 11.89
N ILE A 49 16.27 -20.53 13.15
CA ILE A 49 15.07 -20.13 13.92
C ILE A 49 15.01 -18.60 14.02
N HIS A 50 16.15 -17.96 14.29
CA HIS A 50 16.28 -16.52 14.37
C HIS A 50 15.90 -15.82 13.05
N SER A 51 16.42 -16.31 11.92
CA SER A 51 16.09 -15.76 10.59
C SER A 51 14.59 -15.88 10.28
N LEU A 52 14.00 -17.02 10.65
CA LEU A 52 12.56 -17.24 10.53
C LEU A 52 11.75 -16.33 11.47
N ALA A 53 12.25 -16.06 12.68
CA ALA A 53 11.61 -15.14 13.62
C ALA A 53 11.62 -13.69 13.11
N LEU A 54 12.74 -13.23 12.54
CA LEU A 54 12.83 -11.93 11.89
C LEU A 54 11.86 -11.82 10.71
N PHE A 55 11.72 -12.89 9.93
CA PHE A 55 10.73 -12.96 8.86
C PHE A 55 9.30 -12.77 9.41
N TYR A 56 8.90 -13.48 10.46
CA TYR A 56 7.57 -13.30 11.07
C TYR A 56 7.38 -11.93 11.73
N SER A 57 8.39 -11.40 12.41
CA SER A 57 8.36 -10.05 12.98
C SER A 57 8.13 -9.00 11.89
N LYS A 58 8.83 -9.16 10.76
CA LYS A 58 8.67 -8.28 9.60
C LYS A 58 7.42 -8.58 8.78
N LYS A 59 6.76 -9.72 8.97
CA LYS A 59 5.39 -10.02 8.53
C LYS A 59 4.38 -9.62 9.62
N GLY A 60 4.84 -8.99 10.71
CA GLY A 60 4.09 -8.53 11.88
C GLY A 60 3.35 -9.59 12.69
N ASP A 61 3.64 -10.87 12.47
CA ASP A 61 3.24 -11.94 13.39
C ASP A 61 4.22 -11.93 14.58
N TYR A 62 4.00 -10.97 15.47
CA TYR A 62 4.87 -10.71 16.61
C TYR A 62 4.85 -11.85 17.62
N SER A 63 3.72 -12.54 17.77
CA SER A 63 3.57 -13.67 18.69
C SER A 63 4.41 -14.86 18.25
N LYS A 64 4.38 -15.21 16.95
CA LYS A 64 5.22 -16.28 16.41
C LYS A 64 6.70 -15.90 16.41
N ALA A 65 7.01 -14.65 16.10
CA ALA A 65 8.38 -14.14 16.19
C ALA A 65 8.93 -14.23 17.62
N GLU A 66 8.15 -13.84 18.62
CA GLU A 66 8.53 -13.90 20.04
C GLU A 66 8.82 -15.34 20.48
N SER A 67 7.91 -16.27 20.18
CA SER A 67 8.09 -17.69 20.49
C SER A 67 9.38 -18.26 19.87
N LEU A 68 9.65 -17.95 18.59
CA LEU A 68 10.85 -18.41 17.90
C LEU A 68 12.13 -17.77 18.45
N LEU A 69 12.12 -16.47 18.78
CA LEU A 69 13.29 -15.81 19.39
C LEU A 69 13.62 -16.38 20.78
N ILE A 70 12.60 -16.66 21.60
CA ILE A 70 12.80 -17.32 22.91
C ILE A 70 13.40 -18.72 22.71
N GLN A 71 12.86 -19.51 21.78
CA GLN A 71 13.41 -20.83 21.45
C GLN A 71 14.89 -20.75 21.01
N ALA A 72 15.22 -19.82 20.11
CA ALA A 72 16.59 -19.63 19.65
C ALA A 72 17.53 -19.19 20.79
N LEU A 73 17.06 -18.31 21.67
CA LEU A 73 17.80 -17.87 22.85
C LEU A 73 18.09 -19.03 23.81
N ASP A 74 17.12 -19.88 24.11
CA ASP A 74 17.30 -21.02 25.00
C ASP A 74 18.30 -22.04 24.44
N ILE A 75 18.28 -22.27 23.12
CA ILE A 75 19.28 -23.11 22.45
C ILE A 75 20.68 -22.52 22.59
N LEU A 76 20.85 -21.22 22.31
CA LEU A 76 22.15 -20.55 22.38
C LEU A 76 22.71 -20.50 23.80
N ARG A 77 21.85 -20.26 24.80
CA ARG A 77 22.23 -20.33 26.22
C ARG A 77 22.77 -21.70 26.60
N LYS A 78 22.07 -22.78 26.21
CA LYS A 78 22.51 -24.15 26.52
C LYS A 78 23.79 -24.55 25.77
N ALA A 79 23.92 -24.14 24.51
CA ALA A 79 25.03 -24.55 23.66
C ALA A 79 26.31 -23.73 23.88
N LEU A 80 26.19 -22.44 24.17
CA LEU A 80 27.31 -21.50 24.18
C LEU A 80 27.48 -20.76 25.52
N GLY A 81 26.48 -20.83 26.41
CA GLY A 81 26.44 -20.11 27.67
C GLY A 81 25.82 -18.71 27.57
N ASP A 82 25.52 -18.13 28.73
CA ASP A 82 24.86 -16.82 28.83
C ASP A 82 25.72 -15.63 28.36
N ASN A 83 27.05 -15.77 28.46
CA ASN A 83 28.01 -14.71 28.13
C ASN A 83 28.66 -14.89 26.76
N HIS A 84 28.01 -15.59 25.82
CA HIS A 84 28.53 -15.73 24.45
C HIS A 84 28.02 -14.61 23.53
N PRO A 85 28.80 -14.13 22.53
CA PRO A 85 28.36 -13.07 21.63
C PRO A 85 27.06 -13.37 20.87
N ASP A 86 26.87 -14.62 20.46
CA ASP A 86 25.66 -15.05 19.75
C ASP A 86 24.44 -15.08 20.68
N THR A 87 24.62 -15.46 21.95
CA THR A 87 23.57 -15.37 22.97
C THR A 87 23.18 -13.90 23.18
N ALA A 88 24.14 -12.99 23.31
CA ALA A 88 23.88 -11.55 23.42
C ALA A 88 23.20 -10.97 22.18
N SER A 89 23.54 -11.45 20.98
CA SER A 89 22.86 -11.07 19.73
C SER A 89 21.39 -11.50 19.75
N SER A 90 21.10 -12.72 20.21
CA SER A 90 19.73 -13.21 20.35
C SER A 90 18.92 -12.39 21.37
N ILE A 91 19.52 -12.06 22.52
CA ILE A 91 18.91 -11.17 23.53
C ILE A 91 18.60 -9.79 22.92
N ASN A 92 19.55 -9.20 22.18
CA ASN A 92 19.38 -7.90 21.52
C ASN A 92 18.20 -7.91 20.54
N ASN A 93 18.04 -9.00 19.80
CA ASN A 93 16.97 -9.08 18.82
C ASN A 93 15.60 -9.32 19.46
N LEU A 94 15.54 -10.03 20.59
CA LEU A 94 14.33 -10.11 21.41
C LEU A 94 13.97 -8.74 22.01
N ALA A 95 14.98 -7.98 22.47
CA ALA A 95 14.80 -6.60 22.91
C ALA A 95 14.25 -5.71 21.76
N LEU A 96 14.80 -5.85 20.55
CA LEU A 96 14.33 -5.14 19.36
C LEU A 96 12.90 -5.53 18.99
N LEU A 97 12.51 -6.78 19.16
CA LEU A 97 11.12 -7.21 18.96
C LEU A 97 10.18 -6.46 19.92
N TYR A 98 10.51 -6.44 21.23
CA TYR A 98 9.71 -5.73 22.21
C TYR A 98 9.70 -4.22 21.99
N TYR A 99 10.84 -3.62 21.62
CA TYR A 99 10.93 -2.22 21.22
C TYR A 99 9.98 -1.90 20.06
N ASN A 100 9.95 -2.75 19.01
CA ASN A 100 9.06 -2.56 17.86
C ASN A 100 7.57 -2.79 18.21
N LYS A 101 7.28 -3.59 19.25
CA LYS A 101 5.93 -3.77 19.82
C LYS A 101 5.51 -2.60 20.73
N GLY A 102 6.42 -1.69 21.08
CA GLY A 102 6.20 -0.66 22.09
C GLY A 102 6.28 -1.14 23.54
N ASP A 103 6.64 -2.41 23.79
CA ASP A 103 6.85 -2.97 25.12
C ASP A 103 8.25 -2.62 25.64
N TYR A 104 8.47 -1.33 25.90
CA TYR A 104 9.77 -0.80 26.32
C TYR A 104 10.21 -1.33 27.68
N ALA A 105 9.26 -1.72 28.55
CA ALA A 105 9.54 -2.30 29.86
C ALA A 105 10.22 -3.67 29.75
N LYS A 106 9.84 -4.50 28.77
CA LYS A 106 10.55 -5.76 28.48
C LYS A 106 11.83 -5.55 27.68
N ALA A 107 11.88 -4.54 26.80
CA ALA A 107 13.07 -4.28 25.98
C ALA A 107 14.27 -3.78 26.79
N GLU A 108 14.05 -2.90 27.78
CA GLU A 108 15.11 -2.25 28.57
C GLU A 108 16.09 -3.24 29.24
N PRO A 109 15.64 -4.20 30.08
CA PRO A 109 16.56 -5.10 30.76
C PRO A 109 17.35 -5.98 29.79
N LEU A 110 16.75 -6.33 28.64
CA LEU A 110 17.43 -7.13 27.62
C LEU A 110 18.51 -6.32 26.89
N TYR A 111 18.26 -5.05 26.56
CA TYR A 111 19.30 -4.20 25.98
C TYR A 111 20.45 -3.92 26.94
N ILE A 112 20.17 -3.71 28.23
CA ILE A 112 21.21 -3.57 29.26
C ILE A 112 22.02 -4.86 29.36
N GLN A 113 21.37 -6.02 29.43
CA GLN A 113 22.04 -7.31 29.46
C GLN A 113 22.95 -7.53 28.24
N THR A 114 22.47 -7.23 27.03
CA THR A 114 23.29 -7.29 25.81
C THR A 114 24.52 -6.39 25.93
N LEU A 115 24.34 -5.14 26.39
CA LEU A 115 25.42 -4.18 26.51
C LEU A 115 26.51 -4.67 27.46
N ASP A 116 26.12 -5.18 28.63
CA ASP A 116 27.04 -5.71 29.63
C ASP A 116 27.82 -6.91 29.11
N ILE A 117 27.16 -7.83 28.40
CA ILE A 117 27.82 -8.98 27.79
C ILE A 117 28.83 -8.50 26.72
N TYR A 118 28.45 -7.57 25.84
CA TYR A 118 29.36 -7.08 24.80
C TYR A 118 30.55 -6.29 25.37
N ARG A 119 30.35 -5.49 26.41
CA ARG A 119 31.44 -4.84 27.14
C ARG A 119 32.41 -5.86 27.73
N LYS A 120 31.89 -6.91 28.37
CA LYS A 120 32.72 -7.95 28.99
C LYS A 120 33.56 -8.73 27.97
N ILE A 121 33.00 -9.03 26.80
CA ILE A 121 33.67 -9.87 25.79
C ILE A 121 34.61 -9.05 24.89
N PHE A 122 34.12 -7.91 24.41
CA PHE A 122 34.81 -7.13 23.38
C PHE A 122 35.44 -5.84 23.89
N GLY A 123 35.14 -5.45 25.13
CA GLY A 123 35.53 -4.16 25.69
C GLY A 123 34.61 -3.01 25.25
N ASP A 124 34.90 -1.82 25.77
CA ASP A 124 34.11 -0.62 25.50
C ASP A 124 34.27 -0.08 24.07
N ASN A 125 35.44 -0.28 23.44
CA ASN A 125 35.76 0.27 22.12
C ASN A 125 35.53 -0.74 20.97
N HIS A 126 34.38 -1.43 20.97
CA HIS A 126 34.03 -2.39 19.93
C HIS A 126 32.72 -2.06 19.22
N ARG A 127 32.60 -2.42 17.93
CA ARG A 127 31.43 -2.10 17.09
C ARG A 127 30.11 -2.65 17.63
N ASN A 128 30.15 -3.83 18.28
CA ASN A 128 28.95 -4.45 18.86
C ASN A 128 28.52 -3.71 20.13
N THR A 129 29.48 -3.25 20.95
CA THR A 129 29.23 -2.39 22.12
C THR A 129 28.60 -1.07 21.67
N ALA A 130 29.15 -0.42 20.64
CA ALA A 130 28.56 0.79 20.06
C ALA A 130 27.13 0.59 19.52
N SER A 131 26.88 -0.53 18.86
CA SER A 131 25.54 -0.88 18.36
C SER A 131 24.53 -1.04 19.51
N SER A 132 24.93 -1.73 20.59
CA SER A 132 24.08 -1.93 21.76
C SER A 132 23.83 -0.63 22.53
N LEU A 133 24.83 0.25 22.64
CA LEU A 133 24.68 1.61 23.17
C LEU A 133 23.64 2.41 22.38
N ASN A 134 23.73 2.39 21.05
CA ASN A 134 22.76 3.06 20.19
C ASN A 134 21.34 2.52 20.35
N ASN A 135 21.17 1.20 20.48
CA ASN A 135 19.84 0.60 20.68
C ASN A 135 19.23 1.00 22.02
N LEU A 136 20.02 0.98 23.10
CA LEU A 136 19.56 1.42 24.42
C LEU A 136 19.26 2.93 24.44
N ALA A 137 20.08 3.74 23.77
CA ALA A 137 19.84 5.17 23.62
C ALA A 137 18.53 5.46 22.86
N ASN A 138 18.28 4.72 21.76
CA ASN A 138 17.02 4.81 21.01
C ASN A 138 15.81 4.45 21.87
N LEU A 139 15.92 3.42 22.72
CA LEU A 139 14.88 3.06 23.70
C LEU A 139 14.61 4.24 24.65
N TYR A 140 15.63 4.79 25.29
CA TYR A 140 15.46 5.95 26.19
C TYR A 140 14.89 7.16 25.46
N SER A 141 15.32 7.42 24.22
CA SER A 141 14.76 8.46 23.35
C SER A 141 13.29 8.23 22.99
N LYS A 142 12.81 6.98 22.95
CA LYS A 142 11.38 6.66 22.75
C LYS A 142 10.57 6.81 24.03
N LYS A 143 11.17 6.56 25.20
CA LYS A 143 10.56 6.79 26.52
C LYS A 143 10.53 8.28 26.92
N GLY A 144 11.18 9.16 26.17
CA GLY A 144 11.34 10.58 26.52
C GLY A 144 12.46 10.84 27.53
N GLU A 145 13.27 9.83 27.87
CA GLU A 145 14.37 9.91 28.82
C GLU A 145 15.65 10.41 28.13
N TYR A 146 15.60 11.64 27.59
CA TYR A 146 16.66 12.16 26.72
C TYR A 146 18.02 12.31 27.40
N ASP A 147 18.03 12.59 28.70
CA ASP A 147 19.27 12.73 29.47
C ASP A 147 20.01 11.41 29.67
N LYS A 148 19.31 10.27 29.59
CA LYS A 148 19.93 8.94 29.52
C LYS A 148 20.37 8.58 28.11
N ALA A 149 19.63 9.02 27.09
CA ALA A 149 19.92 8.68 25.69
C ALA A 149 21.17 9.40 25.15
N GLU A 150 21.33 10.69 25.47
CA GLU A 150 22.40 11.54 24.94
C GLU A 150 23.81 10.98 25.18
N PRO A 151 24.23 10.66 26.43
CA PRO A 151 25.57 10.15 26.68
C PRO A 151 25.85 8.82 25.97
N LEU A 152 24.83 7.97 25.82
CA LEU A 152 24.97 6.68 25.13
C LEU A 152 25.15 6.85 23.61
N HIS A 153 24.42 7.78 22.98
CA HIS A 153 24.62 8.10 21.56
C HIS A 153 25.98 8.73 21.30
N ILE A 154 26.44 9.63 22.17
CA ILE A 154 27.78 10.24 22.07
C ILE A 154 28.85 9.15 22.19
N GLN A 155 28.75 8.28 23.19
CA GLN A 155 29.70 7.18 23.36
C GLN A 155 29.72 6.24 22.14
N ALA A 156 28.56 5.89 21.59
CA ALA A 156 28.48 5.07 20.37
C ALA A 156 29.13 5.76 19.16
N LEU A 157 28.87 7.07 18.97
CA LEU A 157 29.46 7.86 17.90
C LEU A 157 30.98 7.91 18.00
N ASP A 158 31.53 8.14 19.19
CA ASP A 158 32.98 8.18 19.42
C ASP A 158 33.64 6.84 19.13
N ILE A 159 33.00 5.72 19.50
CA ILE A 159 33.50 4.39 19.18
C ILE A 159 33.49 4.17 17.65
N TYR A 160 32.42 4.53 16.96
CA TYR A 160 32.36 4.36 15.51
C TYR A 160 33.38 5.23 14.76
N ARG A 161 33.60 6.47 15.21
CA ARG A 161 34.69 7.32 14.68
C ARG A 161 36.06 6.69 14.87
N LYS A 162 36.34 6.13 16.05
CA LYS A 162 37.63 5.46 16.31
C LYS A 162 37.84 4.20 15.46
N ILE A 163 36.80 3.41 15.23
CA ILE A 163 36.91 2.12 14.51
C ILE A 163 36.92 2.33 13.00
N PHE A 164 36.04 3.19 12.48
CA PHE A 164 35.79 3.31 11.03
C PHE A 164 36.19 4.65 10.43
N GLY A 165 36.52 5.64 11.25
CA GLY A 165 36.74 7.02 10.82
C GLY A 165 35.44 7.83 10.71
N ASP A 166 35.59 9.13 10.41
CA ASP A 166 34.47 10.06 10.27
C ASP A 166 33.61 9.78 9.04
N ASN A 167 34.22 9.34 7.93
CA ASN A 167 33.56 9.10 6.65
C ASN A 167 33.17 7.63 6.48
N HIS A 168 32.32 7.11 7.36
CA HIS A 168 31.81 5.74 7.28
C HIS A 168 30.29 5.67 7.49
N PRO A 169 29.55 4.77 6.80
CA PRO A 169 28.09 4.65 6.97
C PRO A 169 27.62 4.43 8.41
N ASN A 170 28.35 3.65 9.22
CA ASN A 170 28.02 3.46 10.64
C ASN A 170 28.19 4.74 11.48
N THR A 171 29.19 5.56 11.15
CA THR A 171 29.38 6.88 11.77
C THR A 171 28.22 7.81 11.40
N ALA A 172 27.84 7.83 10.12
CA ALA A 172 26.67 8.58 9.64
C ALA A 172 25.35 8.13 10.32
N SER A 173 25.17 6.83 10.56
CA SER A 173 24.02 6.30 11.31
C SER A 173 23.97 6.82 12.74
N SER A 174 25.11 6.88 13.44
CA SER A 174 25.15 7.44 14.80
C SER A 174 24.96 8.94 14.83
N LEU A 175 25.54 9.67 13.87
CA LEU A 175 25.31 11.12 13.69
C LEU A 175 23.82 11.41 13.48
N ASN A 176 23.16 10.68 12.58
CA ASN A 176 21.74 10.83 12.32
C ASN A 176 20.88 10.55 13.58
N ASN A 177 21.19 9.51 14.35
CA ASN A 177 20.44 9.19 15.56
C ASN A 177 20.60 10.26 16.65
N LEU A 178 21.82 10.75 16.84
CA LEU A 178 22.09 11.85 17.77
C LEU A 178 21.41 13.16 17.31
N ALA A 179 21.40 13.44 16.01
CA ALA A 179 20.67 14.57 15.43
C ALA A 179 19.16 14.48 15.69
N VAL A 180 18.57 13.30 15.51
CA VAL A 180 17.16 13.03 15.84
C VAL A 180 16.88 13.22 17.33
N LEU A 181 17.80 12.83 18.22
CA LEU A 181 17.66 13.09 19.65
C LEU A 181 17.63 14.60 19.93
N TYR A 182 18.57 15.37 19.37
CA TYR A 182 18.60 16.81 19.57
C TYR A 182 17.38 17.52 18.98
N ASP A 183 16.87 17.06 17.83
CA ASP A 183 15.61 17.53 17.26
C ASP A 183 14.43 17.30 18.22
N LYS A 184 14.34 16.12 18.86
CA LYS A 184 13.32 15.85 19.90
C LYS A 184 13.50 16.69 21.17
N LYS A 185 14.74 17.09 21.51
CA LYS A 185 15.04 18.03 22.60
C LYS A 185 14.82 19.49 22.20
N GLU A 186 14.42 19.75 20.96
CA GLU A 186 14.31 21.09 20.35
C GLU A 186 15.66 21.86 20.33
N ASP A 187 16.80 21.16 20.48
CA ASP A 187 18.14 21.73 20.33
C ASP A 187 18.54 21.72 18.84
N TYR A 188 17.85 22.55 18.06
CA TYR A 188 18.04 22.59 16.62
C TYR A 188 19.45 23.01 16.21
N SER A 189 20.14 23.75 17.08
CA SER A 189 21.52 24.22 16.86
C SER A 189 22.52 23.07 16.78
N LYS A 190 22.33 22.02 17.59
CA LYS A 190 23.14 20.80 17.54
C LYS A 190 22.64 19.79 16.51
N ALA A 191 21.34 19.73 16.27
CA ALA A 191 20.75 18.75 15.35
C ALA A 191 21.15 19.00 13.87
N GLU A 192 21.01 20.24 13.39
CA GLU A 192 21.23 20.61 11.98
C GLU A 192 22.61 20.19 11.43
N PRO A 193 23.75 20.53 12.07
CA PRO A 193 25.06 20.15 11.54
C PRO A 193 25.28 18.63 11.52
N LEU A 194 24.71 17.88 12.46
CA LEU A 194 24.83 16.42 12.51
C LEU A 194 24.02 15.74 11.41
N PHE A 195 22.82 16.24 11.09
CA PHE A 195 22.05 15.78 9.94
C PHE A 195 22.80 16.02 8.63
N ILE A 196 23.35 17.22 8.44
CA ILE A 196 24.12 17.56 7.23
C ILE A 196 25.31 16.60 7.06
N GLN A 197 26.12 16.43 8.11
CA GLN A 197 27.25 15.50 8.06
C GLN A 197 26.83 14.07 7.71
N ALA A 198 25.74 13.56 8.34
CA ALA A 198 25.24 12.22 8.05
C ALA A 198 24.79 12.06 6.59
N ILE A 199 24.08 13.05 6.04
CA ILE A 199 23.63 13.06 4.65
C ILE A 199 24.82 13.09 3.70
N ASP A 200 25.80 13.98 3.93
CA ASP A 200 26.95 14.13 3.05
C ASP A 200 27.81 12.87 3.00
N ILE A 201 28.06 12.23 4.15
CA ILE A 201 28.75 10.93 4.20
C ILE A 201 28.00 9.88 3.38
N ARG A 202 26.67 9.77 3.56
CA ARG A 202 25.86 8.76 2.87
C ARG A 202 25.76 9.03 1.36
N ARG A 203 25.60 10.28 0.94
CA ARG A 203 25.63 10.66 -0.48
C ARG A 203 26.97 10.30 -1.13
N ASN A 204 28.08 10.65 -0.49
CA ASN A 204 29.41 10.42 -1.04
C ASN A 204 29.78 8.94 -1.12
N ILE A 205 29.36 8.11 -0.15
CA ILE A 205 29.76 6.71 -0.07
C ILE A 205 28.76 5.77 -0.73
N LEU A 206 27.46 6.01 -0.55
CA LEU A 206 26.38 5.10 -0.96
C LEU A 206 25.60 5.62 -2.17
N GLY A 207 25.69 6.93 -2.45
CA GLY A 207 24.93 7.60 -3.50
C GLY A 207 23.59 8.17 -3.03
N ASN A 208 23.02 9.05 -3.85
CA ASN A 208 21.78 9.80 -3.53
C ASN A 208 20.55 8.89 -3.40
N ASN A 209 20.51 7.80 -4.17
CA ASN A 209 19.35 6.90 -4.23
C ASN A 209 19.43 5.73 -3.23
N HIS A 210 20.46 5.69 -2.37
CA HIS A 210 20.58 4.63 -1.39
C HIS A 210 19.54 4.78 -0.28
N PRO A 211 18.89 3.70 0.20
CA PRO A 211 17.85 3.77 1.24
C PRO A 211 18.28 4.54 2.50
N ASP A 212 19.52 4.38 2.95
CA ASP A 212 20.04 5.12 4.10
C ASP A 212 20.17 6.63 3.85
N THR A 213 20.52 7.03 2.62
CA THR A 213 20.54 8.45 2.23
C THR A 213 19.12 9.02 2.27
N VAL A 214 18.16 8.30 1.67
CA VAL A 214 16.74 8.66 1.69
C VAL A 214 16.20 8.75 3.12
N TYR A 215 16.58 7.82 4.00
CA TYR A 215 16.19 7.85 5.40
C TYR A 215 16.70 9.11 6.12
N SER A 216 17.95 9.51 5.89
CA SER A 216 18.47 10.77 6.46
C SER A 216 17.78 12.00 5.88
N LEU A 217 17.50 12.04 4.58
CA LEU A 217 16.76 13.13 3.94
C LEU A 217 15.34 13.27 4.52
N ASN A 218 14.66 12.15 4.75
CA ASN A 218 13.34 12.12 5.40
C ASN A 218 13.40 12.66 6.83
N ASN A 219 14.39 12.26 7.63
CA ASN A 219 14.57 12.80 8.98
C ASN A 219 14.90 14.29 8.96
N PHE A 220 15.71 14.73 8.01
CA PHE A 220 16.08 16.14 7.89
C PHE A 220 14.92 17.02 7.41
N SER A 221 14.07 16.48 6.53
CA SER A 221 12.79 17.07 6.17
C SER A 221 11.89 17.24 7.41
N LEU A 222 11.77 16.20 8.24
CA LEU A 222 11.01 16.27 9.50
C LEU A 222 11.59 17.29 10.48
N PHE A 223 12.92 17.35 10.62
CA PHE A 223 13.60 18.35 11.44
C PHE A 223 13.21 19.78 11.03
N TYR A 224 13.23 20.09 9.73
CA TYR A 224 12.81 21.41 9.26
C TYR A 224 11.31 21.65 9.44
N SER A 225 10.46 20.62 9.31
CA SER A 225 9.05 20.73 9.68
C SER A 225 8.87 21.11 11.15
N SER A 226 9.61 20.47 12.06
CA SER A 226 9.60 20.77 13.51
C SER A 226 10.03 22.21 13.80
N LYS A 227 11.07 22.69 13.09
CA LYS A 227 11.58 24.07 13.12
C LYS A 227 10.67 25.09 12.42
N ALA A 228 9.55 24.65 11.84
CA ALA A 228 8.63 25.44 11.03
C ALA A 228 9.26 26.06 9.76
N ASP A 229 10.38 25.53 9.27
CA ASP A 229 10.99 25.90 7.99
C ASP A 229 10.41 25.00 6.88
N CYS A 230 9.22 25.39 6.41
CA CYS A 230 8.47 24.59 5.44
C CYS A 230 9.17 24.50 4.08
N GLU A 231 9.92 25.52 3.67
CA GLU A 231 10.61 25.52 2.37
C GLU A 231 11.69 24.44 2.31
N LYS A 232 12.55 24.37 3.32
CA LYS A 232 13.57 23.32 3.40
C LYS A 232 12.94 21.95 3.64
N ALA A 233 11.91 21.87 4.48
CA ALA A 233 11.18 20.62 4.70
C ALA A 233 10.65 20.02 3.39
N VAL A 234 10.02 20.84 2.54
CA VAL A 234 9.51 20.43 1.22
C VAL A 234 10.66 20.04 0.29
N LYS A 235 11.73 20.83 0.24
CA LYS A 235 12.90 20.54 -0.61
C LYS A 235 13.49 19.15 -0.32
N TYR A 236 13.82 18.86 0.94
CA TYR A 236 14.43 17.57 1.30
C TYR A 236 13.43 16.41 1.20
N ARG A 237 12.13 16.67 1.38
CA ARG A 237 11.09 15.67 1.14
C ARG A 237 10.97 15.30 -0.33
N GLN A 238 11.02 16.30 -1.22
CA GLN A 238 10.99 16.09 -2.66
C GLN A 238 12.20 15.27 -3.11
N GLU A 239 13.40 15.62 -2.63
CA GLU A 239 14.61 14.86 -2.94
C GLU A 239 14.51 13.39 -2.49
N ALA A 240 14.04 13.14 -1.26
CA ALA A 240 13.79 11.79 -0.77
C ALA A 240 12.75 11.03 -1.60
N SER A 241 11.67 11.71 -2.01
CA SER A 241 10.61 11.14 -2.87
C SER A 241 11.15 10.71 -4.24
N ASP A 242 11.95 11.57 -4.88
CA ASP A 242 12.52 11.31 -6.20
C ASP A 242 13.50 10.12 -6.16
N ALA A 243 14.36 10.08 -5.14
CA ALA A 243 15.26 8.95 -4.91
C ALA A 243 14.49 7.64 -4.67
N ARG A 244 13.40 7.68 -3.90
CA ARG A 244 12.54 6.50 -3.69
C ARG A 244 11.83 6.05 -4.96
N GLU A 245 11.38 6.97 -5.80
CA GLU A 245 10.69 6.62 -7.05
C GLU A 245 11.58 5.81 -8.00
N VAL A 246 12.88 6.10 -8.00
CA VAL A 246 13.89 5.32 -8.74
C VAL A 246 13.99 3.87 -8.23
N GLU A 247 13.91 3.67 -6.91
CA GLU A 247 13.87 2.32 -6.30
C GLU A 247 12.57 1.59 -6.64
N LEU A 248 11.42 2.25 -6.48
CA LEU A 248 10.11 1.66 -6.74
C LEU A 248 9.96 1.24 -8.20
N THR A 249 10.43 2.04 -9.14
CA THR A 249 10.37 1.71 -10.58
C THR A 249 11.11 0.40 -10.88
N ARG A 250 12.27 0.16 -10.23
CA ARG A 250 13.01 -1.10 -10.40
C ARG A 250 12.31 -2.27 -9.70
N ASN A 251 11.88 -2.09 -8.47
CA ASN A 251 11.37 -3.20 -7.66
C ASN A 251 9.95 -3.63 -8.01
N LEU A 252 9.12 -2.71 -8.50
CA LEU A 252 7.76 -3.02 -8.98
C LEU A 252 7.73 -3.63 -10.38
N SER A 253 8.89 -3.78 -11.03
CA SER A 253 8.96 -4.52 -12.28
C SER A 253 8.54 -5.99 -12.04
N LEU A 254 9.13 -6.68 -11.09
CA LEU A 254 8.84 -8.10 -10.88
C LEU A 254 7.79 -8.34 -9.80
N GLY A 255 7.31 -9.58 -9.69
CA GLY A 255 6.39 -10.02 -8.64
C GLY A 255 4.92 -10.06 -9.05
N SER A 256 4.07 -10.61 -8.20
CA SER A 256 2.61 -10.58 -8.34
C SER A 256 2.01 -9.21 -7.99
N GLU A 257 0.72 -8.99 -8.24
CA GLU A 257 0.03 -7.76 -7.80
C GLU A 257 0.15 -7.58 -6.28
N ARG A 258 -0.10 -8.65 -5.53
CA ARG A 258 -0.04 -8.66 -4.07
C ARG A 258 1.35 -8.32 -3.53
N GLN A 259 2.40 -8.88 -4.12
CA GLN A 259 3.78 -8.60 -3.72
C GLN A 259 4.13 -7.13 -3.94
N LYS A 260 3.73 -6.57 -5.09
CA LYS A 260 3.89 -5.15 -5.41
C LYS A 260 3.17 -4.25 -4.40
N GLN A 261 1.94 -4.59 -4.03
CA GLN A 261 1.15 -3.85 -3.04
C GLN A 261 1.81 -3.90 -1.65
N LEU A 262 2.24 -5.08 -1.19
CA LEU A 262 2.93 -5.24 0.10
C LEU A 262 4.24 -4.45 0.15
N TYR A 263 4.98 -4.39 -0.96
CA TYR A 263 6.19 -3.60 -1.06
C TYR A 263 5.90 -2.09 -1.00
N LEU A 264 4.87 -1.61 -1.72
CA LEU A 264 4.41 -0.21 -1.65
C LEU A 264 3.96 0.20 -0.24
N GLN A 265 3.24 -0.68 0.46
CA GLN A 265 2.76 -0.43 1.83
C GLN A 265 3.88 -0.13 2.83
N GLN A 266 5.09 -0.65 2.62
CA GLN A 266 6.26 -0.35 3.48
C GLN A 266 6.59 1.14 3.52
N TYR A 267 6.14 1.89 2.53
CA TYR A 267 6.44 3.30 2.33
C TYR A 267 5.19 4.20 2.37
N ALA A 268 4.05 3.68 2.82
CA ALA A 268 2.80 4.44 2.93
C ALA A 268 2.97 5.71 3.79
N TYR A 269 3.76 5.61 4.86
CA TYR A 269 4.07 6.72 5.78
C TYR A 269 4.67 7.94 5.08
N GLU A 270 5.37 7.77 3.95
CA GLU A 270 5.96 8.90 3.23
C GLU A 270 4.90 9.77 2.56
N THR A 271 3.82 9.14 2.07
CA THR A 271 2.64 9.84 1.56
C THR A 271 1.97 10.61 2.68
N ASP A 272 1.73 9.94 3.82
CA ASP A 272 1.09 10.54 4.99
C ASP A 272 1.83 11.81 5.44
N VAL A 273 3.15 11.73 5.57
CA VAL A 273 3.96 12.86 6.01
C VAL A 273 4.05 13.96 4.94
N ALA A 274 4.09 13.61 3.64
CA ALA A 274 4.07 14.62 2.58
C ALA A 274 2.74 15.39 2.53
N LEU A 275 1.61 14.68 2.69
CA LEU A 275 0.29 15.29 2.78
C LEU A 275 0.15 16.13 4.05
N SER A 276 0.67 15.65 5.19
CA SER A 276 0.68 16.40 6.46
C SER A 276 1.50 17.68 6.35
N LEU A 277 2.68 17.61 5.73
CA LEU A 277 3.52 18.79 5.47
C LEU A 277 2.75 19.85 4.68
N HIS A 278 2.02 19.47 3.64
CA HIS A 278 1.19 20.40 2.89
C HIS A 278 -0.03 20.88 3.70
N VAL A 279 -0.90 19.97 4.13
CA VAL A 279 -2.21 20.30 4.69
C VAL A 279 -2.10 21.04 6.03
N GLN A 280 -1.17 20.62 6.90
CA GLN A 280 -1.06 21.16 8.26
C GLN A 280 0.00 22.25 8.39
N SER A 281 1.16 22.07 7.75
CA SER A 281 2.31 22.96 7.97
C SER A 281 2.47 24.05 6.90
N ALA A 282 2.16 23.73 5.64
CA ALA A 282 2.44 24.58 4.49
C ALA A 282 1.25 24.70 3.49
N PRO A 283 0.02 25.03 3.95
CA PRO A 283 -1.20 24.96 3.12
C PRO A 283 -1.22 25.93 1.94
N THR A 284 -0.46 27.02 2.03
CA THR A 284 -0.33 28.04 0.99
C THR A 284 0.92 27.88 0.14
N ASN A 285 1.84 26.97 0.49
CA ASN A 285 3.08 26.78 -0.23
C ASN A 285 2.85 25.98 -1.53
N PRO A 286 3.16 26.55 -2.71
CA PRO A 286 2.88 25.89 -3.99
C PRO A 286 3.71 24.61 -4.19
N LEU A 287 4.96 24.57 -3.70
CA LEU A 287 5.81 23.38 -3.81
C LEU A 287 5.31 22.26 -2.89
N ALA A 288 4.83 22.58 -1.69
CA ALA A 288 4.24 21.59 -0.79
C ALA A 288 3.00 20.93 -1.44
N LYS A 289 2.15 21.75 -2.07
CA LYS A 289 0.96 21.30 -2.79
C LYS A 289 1.30 20.39 -3.96
N GLN A 290 2.29 20.79 -4.78
CA GLN A 290 2.78 20.00 -5.91
C GLN A 290 3.39 18.67 -5.45
N LEU A 291 4.19 18.68 -4.39
CA LEU A 291 4.78 17.49 -3.80
C LEU A 291 3.70 16.51 -3.32
N ALA A 292 2.69 16.99 -2.60
CA ALA A 292 1.61 16.15 -2.08
C ALA A 292 0.81 15.48 -3.22
N LEU A 293 0.40 16.25 -4.24
CA LEU A 293 -0.28 15.68 -5.41
C LEU A 293 0.63 14.71 -6.18
N THR A 294 1.91 15.05 -6.34
CA THR A 294 2.89 14.15 -6.97
C THR A 294 3.00 12.82 -6.22
N GLN A 295 2.99 12.85 -4.88
CA GLN A 295 3.04 11.63 -4.06
C GLN A 295 1.80 10.77 -4.24
N ILE A 296 0.59 11.36 -4.26
CA ILE A 296 -0.65 10.62 -4.54
C ILE A 296 -0.54 9.94 -5.91
N LEU A 297 -0.21 10.72 -6.95
CA LEU A 297 -0.04 10.21 -8.31
C LEU A 297 1.08 9.18 -8.43
N ARG A 298 2.09 9.15 -7.54
CA ARG A 298 3.17 8.14 -7.56
C ARG A 298 2.84 6.85 -6.81
N ARG A 299 1.76 6.81 -6.04
CA ARG A 299 1.41 5.68 -5.15
C ARG A 299 0.09 5.03 -5.52
N LYS A 300 -0.94 5.85 -5.75
CA LYS A 300 -2.30 5.42 -6.07
C LYS A 300 -2.36 4.71 -7.42
N GLY A 301 -3.01 3.54 -7.46
CA GLY A 301 -3.17 2.69 -8.63
C GLY A 301 -1.88 2.06 -9.17
N ARG A 302 -0.74 2.20 -8.48
CA ARG A 302 0.59 1.85 -9.02
C ARG A 302 0.84 0.34 -9.14
N SER A 303 0.25 -0.49 -8.29
CA SER A 303 0.34 -1.95 -8.41
C SER A 303 -0.40 -2.45 -9.66
N ILE A 304 -1.65 -2.00 -9.84
CA ILE A 304 -2.52 -2.32 -10.99
C ILE A 304 -1.89 -1.78 -12.28
N ASP A 305 -1.55 -0.47 -12.30
CA ASP A 305 -0.29 0.09 -12.81
C ASP A 305 0.60 -0.88 -13.62
N ALA A 306 1.54 -1.45 -12.85
CA ALA A 306 2.59 -2.34 -13.30
C ALA A 306 2.10 -3.72 -13.79
N VAL A 307 0.99 -4.24 -13.26
CA VAL A 307 0.39 -5.50 -13.72
C VAL A 307 -0.15 -5.35 -15.13
N ASN A 308 -0.90 -4.28 -15.39
CA ASN A 308 -1.44 -4.01 -16.72
C ASN A 308 -0.34 -3.80 -17.74
N GLN A 309 0.72 -3.06 -17.41
CA GLN A 309 1.89 -2.91 -18.28
C GLN A 309 2.54 -4.26 -18.63
N SER A 310 2.57 -5.20 -17.68
CA SER A 310 3.11 -6.55 -17.91
C SER A 310 2.23 -7.34 -18.87
N ILE A 311 0.90 -7.29 -18.69
CA ILE A 311 -0.08 -7.92 -19.56
C ILE A 311 -0.03 -7.32 -20.97
N GLU A 312 0.01 -6.00 -21.10
CA GLU A 312 0.10 -5.29 -22.38
C GLU A 312 1.38 -5.63 -23.14
N ALA A 313 2.53 -5.69 -22.46
CA ALA A 313 3.79 -6.09 -23.06
C ALA A 313 3.70 -7.49 -23.68
N LEU A 314 3.09 -8.45 -22.98
CA LEU A 314 2.89 -9.81 -23.50
C LEU A 314 1.87 -9.84 -24.65
N ARG A 315 0.77 -9.09 -24.55
CA ARG A 315 -0.23 -8.96 -25.63
C ARG A 315 0.42 -8.40 -26.90
N ASN A 316 1.23 -7.36 -26.78
CA ASN A 316 1.93 -6.75 -27.92
C ASN A 316 2.97 -7.69 -28.53
N ARG A 317 3.59 -8.56 -27.72
CA ARG A 317 4.52 -9.59 -28.21
C ARG A 317 3.80 -10.74 -28.92
N SER A 318 2.58 -11.07 -28.51
CA SER A 318 1.67 -12.01 -29.20
C SER A 318 2.26 -13.41 -29.48
N LYS A 319 3.16 -13.94 -28.64
CA LYS A 319 3.63 -15.34 -28.79
C LYS A 319 2.55 -16.32 -28.30
N PRO A 320 2.47 -17.55 -28.85
CA PRO A 320 1.55 -18.57 -28.37
C PRO A 320 1.65 -18.84 -26.86
N GLU A 321 2.87 -18.83 -26.31
CA GLU A 321 3.14 -18.98 -24.88
C GLU A 321 2.57 -17.82 -24.05
N ASP A 322 2.63 -16.60 -24.58
CA ASP A 322 2.08 -15.41 -23.92
C ASP A 322 0.56 -15.48 -23.85
N VAL A 323 -0.07 -15.84 -24.98
CA VAL A 323 -1.53 -16.02 -25.06
C VAL A 323 -1.98 -17.09 -24.07
N ALA A 324 -1.30 -18.24 -24.03
CA ALA A 324 -1.63 -19.31 -23.10
C ALA A 324 -1.52 -18.87 -21.63
N LEU A 325 -0.47 -18.13 -21.26
CA LEU A 325 -0.31 -17.60 -19.90
C LEU A 325 -1.42 -16.60 -19.52
N LEU A 326 -1.78 -15.71 -20.44
CA LEU A 326 -2.84 -14.72 -20.22
C LEU A 326 -4.23 -15.38 -20.11
N ASP A 327 -4.51 -16.38 -20.94
CA ASP A 327 -5.77 -17.14 -20.90
C ASP A 327 -5.88 -17.97 -19.61
N GLU A 328 -4.78 -18.59 -19.17
CA GLU A 328 -4.75 -19.31 -17.89
C GLU A 328 -5.02 -18.36 -16.71
N LEU A 329 -4.38 -17.18 -16.70
CA LEU A 329 -4.64 -16.16 -15.67
C LEU A 329 -6.11 -15.72 -15.67
N ALA A 330 -6.68 -15.45 -16.85
CA ALA A 330 -8.07 -15.05 -16.99
C ALA A 330 -9.03 -16.14 -16.46
N GLY A 331 -8.79 -17.41 -16.83
CA GLY A 331 -9.59 -18.54 -16.36
C GLY A 331 -9.53 -18.72 -14.84
N LYS A 332 -8.35 -18.58 -14.23
CA LYS A 332 -8.20 -18.68 -12.77
C LYS A 332 -8.87 -17.51 -12.04
N LYS A 333 -8.76 -16.28 -12.56
CA LYS A 333 -9.47 -15.11 -12.01
C LYS A 333 -10.99 -15.28 -12.10
N ALA A 334 -11.50 -15.84 -13.21
CA ALA A 334 -12.92 -16.15 -13.36
C ALA A 334 -13.39 -17.20 -12.34
N LEU A 335 -12.65 -18.29 -12.15
CA LEU A 335 -12.95 -19.31 -11.12
C LEU A 335 -12.94 -18.71 -9.70
N PHE A 336 -11.94 -17.89 -9.38
CA PHE A 336 -11.86 -17.20 -8.09
C PHE A 336 -13.04 -16.27 -7.85
N SER A 337 -13.42 -15.48 -8.86
CA SER A 337 -14.59 -14.59 -8.79
C SER A 337 -15.86 -15.40 -8.57
N ASN A 338 -16.09 -16.46 -9.36
CA ASN A 338 -17.25 -17.32 -9.24
C ASN A 338 -17.36 -17.97 -7.86
N LEU A 339 -16.26 -18.49 -7.30
CA LEU A 339 -16.24 -19.07 -5.96
C LEU A 339 -16.50 -18.01 -4.88
N SER A 340 -15.95 -16.80 -5.03
CA SER A 340 -16.20 -15.68 -4.11
C SER A 340 -17.67 -15.26 -4.11
N ILE A 341 -18.28 -15.23 -5.30
CA ILE A 341 -19.69 -14.89 -5.53
C ILE A 341 -20.64 -15.97 -5.01
N GLN A 342 -20.33 -17.25 -5.25
CA GLN A 342 -21.10 -18.39 -4.73
C GLN A 342 -21.02 -18.51 -3.19
N GLY A 343 -19.93 -18.00 -2.60
CA GLY A 343 -19.63 -18.16 -1.19
C GLY A 343 -19.44 -19.63 -0.81
N LEU A 344 -19.76 -19.99 0.44
CA LEU A 344 -19.62 -21.37 0.93
C LEU A 344 -20.37 -22.41 0.09
N GLY A 345 -21.55 -22.07 -0.44
CA GLY A 345 -22.39 -23.03 -1.17
C GLY A 345 -22.63 -24.32 -0.38
N LYS A 346 -22.21 -25.47 -0.94
CA LYS A 346 -22.25 -26.80 -0.29
C LYS A 346 -20.93 -27.20 0.39
N LEU A 347 -19.89 -26.37 0.29
CA LEU A 347 -18.57 -26.66 0.85
C LEU A 347 -18.57 -26.44 2.36
N SER A 348 -17.72 -27.20 3.06
CA SER A 348 -17.36 -26.86 4.43
C SER A 348 -16.60 -25.53 4.46
N LEU A 349 -16.61 -24.83 5.59
CA LEU A 349 -15.84 -23.58 5.74
C LEU A 349 -14.34 -23.78 5.53
N GLU A 350 -13.82 -24.93 5.95
CA GLU A 350 -12.41 -25.27 5.79
C GLU A 350 -12.06 -25.52 4.33
N ASP A 351 -12.89 -26.28 3.60
CA ASP A 351 -12.70 -26.54 2.17
C ASP A 351 -12.86 -25.28 1.34
N TYR A 352 -13.83 -24.42 1.64
CA TYR A 352 -14.01 -23.13 0.98
C TYR A 352 -12.77 -22.25 1.13
N LYS A 353 -12.28 -22.08 2.37
CA LYS A 353 -11.06 -21.32 2.66
C LYS A 353 -9.85 -21.91 1.94
N LYS A 354 -9.73 -23.23 1.90
CA LYS A 354 -8.65 -23.94 1.21
C LYS A 354 -8.69 -23.69 -0.29
N GLN A 355 -9.86 -23.81 -0.93
CA GLN A 355 -10.01 -23.58 -2.38
C GLN A 355 -9.73 -22.13 -2.77
N ILE A 356 -10.26 -21.16 -2.02
CA ILE A 356 -9.99 -19.73 -2.19
C ILE A 356 -8.48 -19.48 -2.13
N LYS A 357 -7.80 -20.01 -1.12
CA LYS A 357 -6.35 -19.86 -0.95
C LYS A 357 -5.57 -20.50 -2.11
N THR A 358 -5.93 -21.72 -2.53
CA THR A 358 -5.28 -22.39 -3.67
C THR A 358 -5.39 -21.55 -4.95
N LEU A 359 -6.58 -21.02 -5.26
CA LEU A 359 -6.79 -20.18 -6.44
C LEU A 359 -5.99 -18.87 -6.35
N GLN A 360 -5.94 -18.24 -5.18
CA GLN A 360 -5.08 -17.06 -4.96
C GLN A 360 -3.61 -17.36 -5.21
N ASP A 361 -3.09 -18.47 -4.66
CA ASP A 361 -1.69 -18.88 -4.84
C ASP A 361 -1.38 -19.21 -6.31
N GLU A 362 -2.32 -19.79 -7.06
CA GLU A 362 -2.18 -20.05 -8.50
C GLU A 362 -2.18 -18.76 -9.33
N ILE A 363 -3.10 -17.83 -9.05
CA ILE A 363 -3.14 -16.50 -9.67
C ILE A 363 -1.83 -15.76 -9.41
N GLU A 364 -1.35 -15.76 -8.17
CA GLU A 364 -0.11 -15.09 -7.78
C GLU A 364 1.09 -15.62 -8.56
N LYS A 365 1.18 -16.94 -8.75
CA LYS A 365 2.24 -17.59 -9.56
C LYS A 365 2.17 -17.18 -11.02
N LEU A 366 0.97 -17.11 -11.61
CA LEU A 366 0.79 -16.70 -13.00
C LEU A 366 1.16 -15.23 -13.22
N GLU A 367 0.74 -14.34 -12.31
CA GLU A 367 1.11 -12.91 -12.35
C GLU A 367 2.62 -12.70 -12.23
N TYR A 368 3.29 -13.49 -11.40
CA TYR A 368 4.75 -13.48 -11.30
C TYR A 368 5.39 -13.88 -12.64
N LYS A 369 4.97 -15.01 -13.23
CA LYS A 369 5.48 -15.48 -14.52
C LYS A 369 5.27 -14.43 -15.62
N ILE A 370 4.09 -13.83 -15.69
CA ILE A 370 3.78 -12.76 -16.65
C ILE A 370 4.70 -11.54 -16.44
N SER A 371 4.94 -11.14 -15.19
CA SER A 371 5.84 -10.03 -14.87
C SER A 371 7.30 -10.35 -15.25
N GLU A 372 7.74 -11.59 -15.06
CA GLU A 372 9.08 -12.07 -15.46
C GLU A 372 9.23 -12.09 -16.99
N SER A 373 8.28 -12.69 -17.70
CA SER A 373 8.30 -12.78 -19.17
C SER A 373 8.22 -11.42 -19.89
N SER A 374 7.71 -10.39 -19.22
CA SER A 374 7.58 -9.02 -19.73
C SER A 374 8.70 -8.07 -19.28
N ALA A 375 9.65 -8.52 -18.45
CA ALA A 375 10.62 -7.64 -17.80
C ALA A 375 11.51 -6.86 -18.79
N GLU A 376 11.97 -7.51 -19.87
CA GLU A 376 12.84 -6.90 -20.89
C GLU A 376 12.16 -5.77 -21.68
N PHE A 377 10.83 -5.75 -21.72
CA PHE A 377 10.04 -4.80 -22.51
C PHE A 377 9.55 -3.59 -21.69
N ARG A 378 9.91 -3.51 -20.40
CA ARG A 378 9.42 -2.46 -19.46
C ARG A 378 10.46 -1.45 -19.02
N THR A 379 11.73 -1.64 -19.35
CA THR A 379 12.84 -0.69 -19.07
C THR A 379 12.68 0.67 -19.77
N GLN A 380 11.67 0.84 -20.63
CA GLN A 380 11.37 2.07 -21.35
C GLN A 380 10.15 2.84 -20.80
N SER A 381 9.51 2.39 -19.72
CA SER A 381 8.35 3.11 -19.15
C SER A 381 8.80 4.46 -18.60
N GLN A 382 8.33 5.55 -19.22
CA GLN A 382 8.62 6.91 -18.77
C GLN A 382 8.08 7.12 -17.34
N PRO A 383 8.83 7.77 -16.44
CA PRO A 383 8.35 8.07 -15.11
C PRO A 383 7.11 8.96 -15.21
N ILE A 384 6.06 8.58 -14.48
CA ILE A 384 4.84 9.39 -14.44
C ILE A 384 5.13 10.66 -13.63
N THR A 385 5.09 11.79 -14.32
CA THR A 385 5.31 13.12 -13.72
C THR A 385 3.98 13.86 -13.58
N LEU A 386 3.91 14.75 -12.59
CA LEU A 386 2.77 15.66 -12.44
C LEU A 386 2.53 16.49 -13.70
N GLN A 387 3.61 16.94 -14.35
CA GLN A 387 3.54 17.70 -15.60
C GLN A 387 2.91 16.89 -16.74
N ALA A 388 3.28 15.62 -16.90
CA ALA A 388 2.69 14.76 -17.92
C ALA A 388 1.19 14.56 -17.66
N VAL A 389 0.81 14.30 -16.40
CA VAL A 389 -0.61 14.16 -16.01
C VAL A 389 -1.38 15.47 -16.27
N GLN A 390 -0.82 16.62 -15.89
CA GLN A 390 -1.39 17.94 -16.17
C GLN A 390 -1.64 18.14 -17.66
N GLN A 391 -0.64 17.87 -18.50
CA GLN A 391 -0.75 18.00 -19.96
C GLN A 391 -1.80 17.06 -20.56
N ALA A 392 -2.11 15.96 -19.87
CA ALA A 392 -3.14 15.01 -20.26
C ALA A 392 -4.55 15.38 -19.79
N VAL A 393 -4.70 16.37 -18.90
CA VAL A 393 -6.02 16.90 -18.55
C VAL A 393 -6.57 17.70 -19.74
N PRO A 394 -7.76 17.38 -20.28
CA PRO A 394 -8.38 18.20 -21.33
C PRO A 394 -8.67 19.63 -20.85
N SER A 395 -8.69 20.59 -21.77
CA SER A 395 -8.81 22.02 -21.43
C SER A 395 -10.15 22.43 -20.81
N ASP A 396 -11.21 21.66 -21.03
CA ASP A 396 -12.54 21.86 -20.44
C ASP A 396 -12.75 21.05 -19.14
N SER A 397 -11.70 20.38 -18.67
CA SER A 397 -11.77 19.37 -17.64
C SER A 397 -10.97 19.74 -16.40
N THR A 398 -11.35 19.15 -15.26
CA THR A 398 -10.60 19.22 -14.01
C THR A 398 -10.45 17.81 -13.44
N LEU A 399 -9.21 17.42 -13.20
CA LEU A 399 -8.88 16.19 -12.46
C LEU A 399 -9.17 16.43 -10.99
N VAL A 400 -9.95 15.53 -10.37
CA VAL A 400 -10.34 15.55 -8.97
C VAL A 400 -9.76 14.29 -8.32
N GLU A 401 -8.61 14.44 -7.65
CA GLU A 401 -7.85 13.34 -7.07
C GLU A 401 -8.06 13.30 -5.55
N PHE A 402 -8.77 12.29 -5.08
CA PHE A 402 -9.00 12.06 -3.64
C PHE A 402 -7.87 11.22 -3.06
N ALA A 403 -7.52 11.51 -1.81
CA ALA A 403 -6.61 10.70 -1.02
C ALA A 403 -7.04 10.69 0.45
N SER A 404 -7.01 9.51 1.05
CA SER A 404 -6.98 9.32 2.48
C SER A 404 -5.53 9.41 2.95
N TYR A 405 -5.29 9.96 4.14
CA TYR A 405 -3.96 9.99 4.76
C TYR A 405 -4.08 10.04 6.27
N ARG A 406 -3.05 9.54 6.97
CA ARG A 406 -2.95 9.63 8.43
C ARG A 406 -2.10 10.85 8.78
N PRO A 407 -2.67 11.94 9.32
CA PRO A 407 -1.87 13.13 9.59
C PRO A 407 -0.76 12.85 10.60
N TYR A 408 0.43 13.38 10.33
CA TYR A 408 1.62 13.22 11.15
C TYR A 408 2.10 14.58 11.65
N ASP A 409 2.07 14.74 12.96
CA ASP A 409 2.62 15.93 13.61
C ASP A 409 4.14 15.76 13.79
N SER A 410 4.91 16.58 13.09
CA SER A 410 6.38 16.55 13.16
C SER A 410 6.95 16.91 14.53
N LYS A 411 6.27 17.75 15.32
CA LYS A 411 6.71 18.17 16.65
C LYS A 411 6.45 17.09 17.68
N THR A 412 5.21 16.60 17.76
CA THR A 412 4.85 15.55 18.73
C THR A 412 5.28 14.15 18.26
N ARG A 413 5.63 14.01 16.98
CA ARG A 413 5.98 12.75 16.29
C ARG A 413 4.91 11.68 16.39
N LYS A 414 3.66 12.10 16.47
CA LYS A 414 2.49 11.23 16.58
C LYS A 414 1.64 11.35 15.33
N TYR A 415 1.03 10.23 15.00
CA TYR A 415 -0.05 10.21 14.04
C TYR A 415 -1.37 10.50 14.73
N THR A 416 -2.28 11.16 14.03
CA THR A 416 -3.68 11.34 14.44
C THR A 416 -4.61 10.48 13.60
N GLU A 417 -5.92 10.59 13.81
CA GLU A 417 -6.92 9.87 13.03
C GLU A 417 -6.87 10.23 11.54
N SER A 418 -7.12 9.22 10.69
CA SER A 418 -7.11 9.39 9.23
C SER A 418 -8.10 10.47 8.76
N ARG A 419 -7.73 11.14 7.67
CA ARG A 419 -8.52 12.20 7.02
C ARG A 419 -8.58 12.00 5.52
N TYR A 420 -9.61 12.53 4.88
CA TYR A 420 -9.66 12.66 3.42
C TYR A 420 -9.26 14.07 2.97
N VAL A 421 -8.53 14.14 1.87
CA VAL A 421 -8.19 15.37 1.16
C VAL A 421 -8.48 15.18 -0.32
N VAL A 422 -8.83 16.26 -1.01
CA VAL A 422 -8.99 16.28 -2.47
C VAL A 422 -8.11 17.35 -3.09
N TYR A 423 -7.43 17.00 -4.18
CA TYR A 423 -6.67 17.91 -5.03
C TYR A 423 -7.36 18.06 -6.37
N LEU A 424 -7.40 19.30 -6.87
CA LEU A 424 -7.98 19.64 -8.16
C LEU A 424 -6.88 20.15 -9.09
N LEU A 425 -6.71 19.53 -10.24
CA LEU A 425 -5.71 19.89 -11.24
C LEU A 425 -6.40 20.19 -12.58
N ASN A 426 -6.17 21.39 -13.12
CA ASN A 426 -6.55 21.73 -14.49
C ASN A 426 -5.35 21.63 -15.45
N ASN A 427 -5.60 21.76 -16.75
CA ASN A 427 -4.56 21.70 -17.78
C ASN A 427 -3.55 22.87 -17.73
N GLU A 428 -3.94 24.02 -17.16
CA GLU A 428 -3.07 25.19 -16.94
C GLU A 428 -2.06 24.99 -15.79
N GLY A 429 -2.21 23.91 -15.00
CA GLY A 429 -1.32 23.59 -13.89
C GLY A 429 -1.69 24.26 -12.57
N LYS A 430 -2.87 24.91 -12.52
CA LYS A 430 -3.42 25.38 -11.25
C LYS A 430 -3.84 24.18 -10.42
N ILE A 431 -3.27 24.09 -9.21
CA ILE A 431 -3.65 23.09 -8.22
C ILE A 431 -4.42 23.76 -7.10
N ASP A 432 -5.69 23.41 -6.96
CA ASP A 432 -6.53 23.72 -5.81
C ASP A 432 -6.67 22.47 -4.92
N TRP A 433 -7.09 22.64 -3.67
CA TRP A 433 -7.26 21.50 -2.76
C TRP A 433 -8.27 21.82 -1.66
N VAL A 434 -8.82 20.77 -1.04
CA VAL A 434 -9.74 20.90 0.09
C VAL A 434 -9.51 19.75 1.09
N ASP A 435 -9.35 20.08 2.38
CA ASP A 435 -9.45 19.10 3.47
C ASP A 435 -10.93 18.70 3.61
N LEU A 436 -11.23 17.41 3.41
CA LEU A 436 -12.59 16.91 3.48
C LEU A 436 -13.05 16.68 4.92
N GLY A 437 -12.13 16.36 5.83
CA GLY A 437 -12.39 16.05 7.22
C GLY A 437 -11.91 14.66 7.63
N GLU A 438 -12.35 14.22 8.81
CA GLU A 438 -12.03 12.90 9.36
C GLU A 438 -12.59 11.78 8.49
N ALA A 439 -11.78 10.74 8.27
CA ALA A 439 -12.13 9.63 7.40
C ALA A 439 -13.28 8.81 7.99
N GLU A 440 -13.27 8.54 9.30
CA GLU A 440 -14.30 7.77 9.99
C GLU A 440 -15.70 8.37 9.79
N ALA A 441 -15.87 9.67 10.06
CA ALA A 441 -17.15 10.36 9.86
C ALA A 441 -17.62 10.32 8.40
N ILE A 442 -16.71 10.41 7.43
CA ILE A 442 -17.05 10.31 6.01
C ILE A 442 -17.42 8.87 5.64
N ASP A 443 -16.67 7.89 6.13
CA ASP A 443 -16.91 6.47 5.90
C ASP A 443 -18.29 6.05 6.46
N GLU A 444 -18.67 6.53 7.65
CA GLU A 444 -20.00 6.34 8.24
C GLU A 444 -21.12 6.92 7.36
N LEU A 445 -20.94 8.15 6.85
CA LEU A 445 -21.89 8.77 5.93
C LEU A 445 -22.04 7.98 4.63
N VAL A 446 -20.96 7.39 4.12
CA VAL A 446 -21.02 6.52 2.92
C VAL A 446 -21.79 5.24 3.22
N VAL A 447 -21.58 4.63 4.39
CA VAL A 447 -22.32 3.43 4.83
C VAL A 447 -23.81 3.73 4.99
N GLU A 448 -24.15 4.87 5.60
CA GLU A 448 -25.53 5.33 5.76
C GLU A 448 -26.20 5.56 4.39
N LEU A 449 -25.51 6.27 3.48
CA LEU A 449 -25.95 6.50 2.09
C LEU A 449 -26.27 5.18 1.39
N ARG A 450 -25.37 4.20 1.45
CA ARG A 450 -25.58 2.88 0.83
C ARG A 450 -26.75 2.12 1.46
N THR A 451 -26.87 2.17 2.78
CA THR A 451 -27.96 1.51 3.52
C THR A 451 -29.32 2.09 3.12
N LYS A 452 -29.40 3.41 2.98
CA LYS A 452 -30.62 4.09 2.55
C LYS A 452 -30.90 3.91 1.06
N LEU A 453 -29.90 3.92 0.18
CA LEU A 453 -30.08 3.59 -1.25
C LEU A 453 -30.61 2.17 -1.45
N ARG A 454 -30.29 1.24 -0.56
CA ARG A 454 -30.86 -0.11 -0.55
C ARG A 454 -32.33 -0.13 -0.10
N ASN A 455 -32.67 0.66 0.91
CA ASN A 455 -33.94 0.53 1.64
C ASN A 455 -35.02 1.56 1.24
N SER A 456 -34.66 2.68 0.58
CA SER A 456 -35.54 3.82 0.29
C SER A 456 -35.59 4.19 -1.20
N LYS A 457 -36.75 4.70 -1.65
CA LYS A 457 -36.95 5.26 -2.99
C LYS A 457 -36.83 6.80 -3.07
N SER A 458 -36.53 7.53 -2.00
CA SER A 458 -36.32 9.00 -2.15
C SER A 458 -35.49 9.72 -1.04
N SER A 459 -34.76 10.74 -1.50
CA SER A 459 -34.05 11.83 -0.78
C SER A 459 -32.73 11.57 -0.03
N VAL A 460 -32.09 10.42 -0.26
CA VAL A 460 -30.85 10.00 0.46
C VAL A 460 -29.65 10.95 0.25
N PHE A 461 -29.59 11.65 -0.89
CA PHE A 461 -28.43 12.47 -1.25
C PHE A 461 -28.27 13.77 -0.44
N LYS A 462 -29.23 14.12 0.44
CA LYS A 462 -29.14 15.34 1.27
C LYS A 462 -28.08 15.23 2.37
N GLU A 463 -27.76 14.03 2.84
CA GLU A 463 -26.88 13.80 3.99
C GLU A 463 -25.38 13.94 3.63
N ILE A 464 -25.02 13.68 2.38
CA ILE A 464 -23.65 13.82 1.87
C ILE A 464 -23.39 15.17 1.17
N LYS A 465 -24.32 16.14 1.31
CA LYS A 465 -24.18 17.52 0.82
C LYS A 465 -22.84 18.20 1.18
N PRO A 466 -22.25 17.99 2.37
CA PRO A 466 -20.93 18.57 2.68
C PRO A 466 -19.84 18.17 1.68
N LEU A 467 -19.91 16.96 1.12
CA LEU A 467 -18.98 16.48 0.10
C LEU A 467 -19.23 17.12 -1.26
N SER A 468 -20.50 17.21 -1.69
CA SER A 468 -20.85 17.82 -2.99
C SER A 468 -20.58 19.32 -3.03
N ARG A 469 -20.79 20.04 -1.92
CA ARG A 469 -20.45 21.47 -1.77
C ARG A 469 -18.99 21.77 -2.11
N LYS A 470 -18.08 20.89 -1.67
CA LYS A 470 -16.63 21.06 -1.88
C LYS A 470 -16.21 20.82 -3.34
N LEU A 471 -17.07 20.19 -4.15
CA LEU A 471 -16.83 19.84 -5.56
C LEU A 471 -17.65 20.70 -6.55
N ALA A 472 -18.72 21.34 -6.10
CA ALA A 472 -19.60 22.14 -6.95
C ALA A 472 -18.86 23.33 -7.59
N GLY A 473 -19.13 23.57 -8.88
CA GLY A 473 -18.56 24.71 -9.64
C GLY A 473 -17.10 24.55 -10.07
N LYS A 474 -16.51 23.36 -9.95
CA LYS A 474 -15.08 23.10 -10.23
C LYS A 474 -14.76 22.66 -11.67
N GLY A 475 -15.51 23.14 -12.65
CA GLY A 475 -15.29 22.87 -14.08
C GLY A 475 -16.44 22.13 -14.75
N LYS A 476 -16.60 22.25 -16.08
CA LYS A 476 -17.71 21.63 -16.83
C LYS A 476 -17.58 20.10 -16.91
N ARG A 477 -16.36 19.59 -16.94
CA ARG A 477 -16.06 18.16 -16.93
C ARG A 477 -15.16 17.80 -15.75
N LEU A 478 -15.59 16.85 -14.94
CA LEU A 478 -14.88 16.37 -13.76
C LEU A 478 -14.36 14.96 -14.02
N LEU A 479 -13.05 14.78 -13.84
CA LEU A 479 -12.38 13.49 -13.93
C LEU A 479 -12.08 13.04 -12.50
N ILE A 480 -12.94 12.21 -11.94
CA ILE A 480 -12.96 11.87 -10.50
C ILE A 480 -12.16 10.59 -10.27
N ALA A 481 -11.15 10.67 -9.42
CA ALA A 481 -10.39 9.53 -8.92
C ALA A 481 -10.60 9.38 -7.40
N PRO A 482 -11.61 8.60 -6.95
CA PRO A 482 -11.89 8.39 -5.53
C PRO A 482 -10.82 7.54 -4.82
N ASP A 483 -10.78 7.57 -3.50
CA ASP A 483 -9.88 6.74 -2.67
C ASP A 483 -10.66 6.11 -1.51
N GLY A 484 -10.32 4.90 -1.09
CA GLY A 484 -10.99 4.23 0.03
C GLY A 484 -12.49 4.04 -0.22
N THR A 485 -13.32 4.33 0.80
CA THR A 485 -14.78 4.16 0.74
C THR A 485 -15.45 5.11 -0.24
N LEU A 486 -14.78 6.21 -0.63
CA LEU A 486 -15.31 7.17 -1.60
C LEU A 486 -15.51 6.54 -2.98
N ASN A 487 -14.87 5.41 -3.29
CA ASN A 487 -15.15 4.63 -4.50
C ASN A 487 -16.60 4.12 -4.57
N LEU A 488 -17.30 4.08 -3.43
CA LEU A 488 -18.69 3.65 -3.33
C LEU A 488 -19.68 4.81 -3.49
N VAL A 489 -19.19 6.04 -3.62
CA VAL A 489 -20.03 7.23 -3.74
C VAL A 489 -20.41 7.46 -5.20
N PRO A 490 -21.71 7.50 -5.53
CA PRO A 490 -22.17 7.86 -6.86
C PRO A 490 -22.11 9.39 -7.03
N PHE A 491 -20.92 9.96 -7.29
CA PHE A 491 -20.70 11.42 -7.38
C PHE A 491 -21.69 12.13 -8.32
N ALA A 492 -22.04 11.48 -9.45
CA ALA A 492 -23.01 12.01 -10.40
C ALA A 492 -24.41 12.25 -9.81
N ALA A 493 -24.82 11.42 -8.86
CA ALA A 493 -26.12 11.50 -8.20
C ALA A 493 -26.10 12.36 -6.92
N LEU A 494 -24.97 12.97 -6.56
CA LEU A 494 -24.93 13.91 -5.45
C LEU A 494 -25.66 15.19 -5.83
N VAL A 495 -26.27 15.85 -4.85
CA VAL A 495 -27.01 17.11 -5.07
C VAL A 495 -26.23 18.30 -4.54
N ASP A 496 -26.29 19.42 -5.26
CA ASP A 496 -25.73 20.71 -4.86
C ASP A 496 -26.61 21.41 -3.80
N GLU A 497 -26.25 22.65 -3.46
CA GLU A 497 -26.99 23.49 -2.50
C GLU A 497 -28.42 23.77 -2.92
N ASN A 498 -28.67 23.83 -4.23
CA ASN A 498 -29.97 24.09 -4.83
C ASN A 498 -30.80 22.80 -5.01
N GLY A 499 -30.24 21.65 -4.61
CA GLY A 499 -30.89 20.35 -4.75
C GLY A 499 -30.82 19.77 -6.17
N LYS A 500 -30.00 20.34 -7.06
CA LYS A 500 -29.77 19.81 -8.40
C LYS A 500 -28.68 18.75 -8.39
N PHE A 501 -28.82 17.72 -9.21
CA PHE A 501 -27.78 16.70 -9.32
C PHE A 501 -26.51 17.27 -9.96
N LEU A 502 -25.34 16.82 -9.51
CA LEU A 502 -24.06 17.23 -10.09
C LEU A 502 -24.00 16.89 -11.59
N LEU A 503 -24.59 15.76 -12.01
CA LEU A 503 -24.66 15.39 -13.43
C LEU A 503 -25.42 16.38 -14.31
N GLU A 504 -26.30 17.21 -13.74
CA GLU A 504 -27.05 18.22 -14.52
C GLU A 504 -26.16 19.37 -14.98
N ASN A 505 -25.09 19.66 -14.23
CA ASN A 505 -24.19 20.78 -14.50
C ASN A 505 -22.78 20.34 -14.91
N ASN A 506 -22.45 19.06 -14.70
CA ASN A 506 -21.11 18.53 -14.91
C ASN A 506 -21.15 17.19 -15.67
N SER A 507 -20.28 17.05 -16.67
CA SER A 507 -19.91 15.73 -17.19
C SER A 507 -18.96 15.06 -16.20
N ILE A 508 -19.25 13.85 -15.75
CA ILE A 508 -18.40 13.12 -14.79
C ILE A 508 -17.81 11.88 -15.46
N SER A 509 -16.52 11.68 -15.30
CA SER A 509 -15.81 10.45 -15.69
C SER A 509 -15.02 9.94 -14.50
N TYR A 510 -15.03 8.63 -14.27
CA TYR A 510 -14.29 8.00 -13.18
C TYR A 510 -12.94 7.47 -13.66
N LEU A 511 -11.92 7.66 -12.84
CA LEU A 511 -10.56 7.16 -13.02
C LEU A 511 -10.17 6.36 -11.78
N THR A 512 -9.20 5.46 -11.91
CA THR A 512 -8.55 4.83 -10.74
C THR A 512 -7.60 5.84 -10.08
N SER A 513 -6.87 6.58 -10.93
CA SER A 513 -6.02 7.70 -10.56
C SER A 513 -5.86 8.63 -11.77
N GLY A 514 -5.49 9.89 -11.55
CA GLY A 514 -5.12 10.82 -12.62
C GLY A 514 -4.02 10.29 -13.56
N ARG A 515 -3.20 9.32 -13.11
CA ARG A 515 -2.25 8.60 -13.96
C ARG A 515 -2.89 7.96 -15.19
N ASP A 516 -4.15 7.53 -15.10
CA ASP A 516 -4.85 6.85 -16.20
C ASP A 516 -4.98 7.75 -17.44
N LEU A 517 -4.95 9.08 -17.27
CA LEU A 517 -4.99 10.03 -18.38
C LEU A 517 -3.85 9.83 -19.38
N LEU A 518 -2.67 9.40 -18.91
CA LEU A 518 -1.53 9.13 -19.79
C LEU A 518 -1.77 7.92 -20.70
N ARG A 519 -2.47 6.90 -20.19
CA ARG A 519 -2.82 5.69 -20.95
C ARG A 519 -3.95 5.96 -21.93
N LEU A 520 -4.92 6.79 -21.52
CA LEU A 520 -6.08 7.15 -22.34
C LEU A 520 -5.72 7.99 -23.58
N GLN A 521 -4.50 8.56 -23.63
CA GLN A 521 -3.98 9.22 -24.84
C GLN A 521 -3.58 8.24 -25.94
N ILE A 522 -3.36 6.96 -25.62
CA ILE A 522 -3.00 5.94 -26.60
C ILE A 522 -4.24 5.64 -27.43
N LYS A 523 -4.20 6.01 -28.72
CA LYS A 523 -5.27 5.68 -29.66
C LYS A 523 -5.29 4.18 -29.91
N ILE A 524 -6.28 3.49 -29.36
CA ILE A 524 -6.57 2.10 -29.68
C ILE A 524 -7.52 2.08 -30.87
N GLU A 525 -7.08 1.49 -31.99
CA GLU A 525 -7.94 1.28 -33.14
C GLU A 525 -9.08 0.32 -32.79
N SER A 526 -10.32 0.79 -32.92
CA SER A 526 -11.50 -0.04 -32.73
C SER A 526 -11.66 -1.00 -33.90
N LYS A 527 -12.00 -2.26 -33.63
CA LYS A 527 -12.23 -3.27 -34.67
C LYS A 527 -13.71 -3.48 -34.98
N GLN A 528 -14.59 -2.86 -34.20
CA GLN A 528 -16.04 -2.83 -34.43
C GLN A 528 -16.65 -1.46 -34.09
N PRO A 529 -17.83 -1.16 -34.67
CA PRO A 529 -18.68 -0.07 -34.22
C PRO A 529 -19.01 -0.15 -32.72
N ALA A 530 -19.67 0.88 -32.22
CA ALA A 530 -20.17 0.89 -30.85
C ALA A 530 -21.15 -0.29 -30.66
N VAL A 531 -21.21 -0.85 -29.45
CA VAL A 531 -22.14 -1.92 -29.09
C VAL A 531 -22.91 -1.47 -27.86
N ILE A 532 -24.24 -1.54 -27.94
CA ILE A 532 -25.18 -1.11 -26.91
C ILE A 532 -25.96 -2.35 -26.47
N LEU A 533 -25.76 -2.77 -25.23
CA LEU A 533 -26.44 -3.90 -24.62
C LEU A 533 -27.39 -3.40 -23.54
N ALA A 534 -28.68 -3.72 -23.64
CA ALA A 534 -29.68 -3.29 -22.67
C ALA A 534 -30.87 -4.25 -22.57
N ASP A 535 -31.69 -4.07 -21.53
CA ASP A 535 -32.85 -4.90 -21.20
C ASP A 535 -32.56 -6.41 -21.34
N PRO A 536 -31.54 -6.96 -20.66
CA PRO A 536 -31.22 -8.39 -20.75
C PRO A 536 -32.38 -9.25 -20.27
N ASP A 537 -32.68 -10.30 -21.04
CA ASP A 537 -33.70 -11.29 -20.71
C ASP A 537 -33.09 -12.46 -19.95
N PHE A 538 -33.27 -12.46 -18.62
CA PHE A 538 -32.85 -13.55 -17.74
C PHE A 538 -33.85 -14.72 -17.67
N GLY A 539 -34.85 -14.76 -18.56
CA GLY A 539 -35.88 -15.80 -18.63
C GLY A 539 -37.19 -15.43 -17.92
N THR A 540 -38.13 -16.39 -17.90
CA THR A 540 -39.49 -16.20 -17.36
C THR A 540 -39.50 -16.24 -15.82
N ILE A 541 -39.22 -15.09 -15.21
CA ILE A 541 -39.28 -14.88 -13.76
C ILE A 541 -40.46 -13.95 -13.45
N THR A 542 -41.48 -14.47 -12.74
CA THR A 542 -42.70 -13.74 -12.37
C THR A 542 -42.54 -12.87 -11.10
N GLU A 543 -41.61 -13.22 -10.21
CA GLU A 543 -41.24 -12.44 -9.02
C GLU A 543 -39.72 -12.33 -8.91
N ALA A 544 -39.20 -11.09 -8.76
CA ALA A 544 -37.79 -10.88 -8.50
C ALA A 544 -37.50 -11.31 -7.06
N SER A 545 -36.49 -12.15 -6.83
CA SER A 545 -36.07 -12.49 -5.47
C SER A 545 -35.21 -11.37 -4.90
N THR A 546 -35.66 -10.77 -3.80
CA THR A 546 -34.76 -10.01 -2.92
C THR A 546 -34.00 -11.02 -2.04
N PRO A 547 -32.68 -10.88 -1.86
CA PRO A 547 -31.92 -11.81 -1.03
C PRO A 547 -32.51 -11.84 0.39
N LYS A 548 -32.84 -13.04 0.87
CA LYS A 548 -33.29 -13.26 2.25
C LYS A 548 -32.09 -13.17 3.20
N GLU A 549 -32.35 -12.72 4.41
CA GLU A 549 -31.36 -12.61 5.47
C GLU A 549 -30.66 -13.97 5.70
N GLY A 550 -29.38 -14.08 5.33
CA GLY A 550 -28.57 -15.28 5.57
C GLY A 550 -28.12 -16.08 4.33
N GLU A 551 -28.68 -15.87 3.14
CA GLU A 551 -28.31 -16.62 1.91
C GLU A 551 -27.03 -16.10 1.24
N THR A 552 -26.26 -16.98 0.57
CA THR A 552 -25.13 -16.58 -0.29
C THR A 552 -25.64 -15.90 -1.55
N ILE A 553 -25.17 -14.67 -1.76
CA ILE A 553 -26.01 -13.57 -2.25
C ILE A 553 -26.37 -13.66 -3.74
N PHE A 554 -25.62 -14.37 -4.59
CA PHE A 554 -25.79 -14.25 -6.04
C PHE A 554 -26.47 -15.44 -6.72
N ALA A 555 -26.26 -16.67 -6.23
CA ALA A 555 -26.79 -17.87 -6.88
C ALA A 555 -28.33 -17.99 -6.78
N SER A 556 -28.96 -17.27 -5.86
CA SER A 556 -30.41 -17.25 -5.66
C SER A 556 -31.12 -16.02 -6.25
N LEU A 557 -30.39 -15.08 -6.86
CA LEU A 557 -30.99 -13.87 -7.46
C LEU A 557 -31.64 -14.19 -8.79
N LYS A 558 -32.93 -13.88 -8.87
CA LYS A 558 -33.74 -13.96 -10.07
C LYS A 558 -34.11 -12.53 -10.46
N PHE A 559 -33.70 -12.13 -11.65
CA PHE A 559 -33.96 -10.79 -12.18
C PHE A 559 -35.11 -10.84 -13.18
N LYS A 560 -36.02 -9.88 -13.05
CA LYS A 560 -36.96 -9.58 -14.14
C LYS A 560 -36.20 -8.87 -15.27
N ARG A 561 -36.82 -8.74 -16.43
CA ARG A 561 -36.34 -7.80 -17.45
C ARG A 561 -36.31 -6.37 -16.91
N LEU A 562 -35.36 -5.57 -17.38
CA LEU A 562 -35.24 -4.16 -17.02
C LEU A 562 -35.64 -3.29 -18.21
N ALA A 563 -36.88 -3.43 -18.64
CA ALA A 563 -37.41 -2.83 -19.88
C ALA A 563 -37.18 -1.31 -19.98
N ALA A 564 -37.07 -0.60 -18.84
CA ALA A 564 -36.73 0.82 -18.83
C ALA A 564 -35.39 1.14 -19.50
N THR A 565 -34.40 0.24 -19.42
CA THR A 565 -33.08 0.42 -20.07
C THR A 565 -33.15 0.31 -21.60
N GLU A 566 -34.20 -0.28 -22.16
CA GLU A 566 -34.41 -0.29 -23.61
C GLU A 566 -34.60 1.13 -24.15
N ILE A 567 -35.24 2.02 -23.37
CA ILE A 567 -35.46 3.42 -23.74
C ILE A 567 -34.12 4.17 -23.83
N GLU A 568 -33.27 3.98 -22.82
CA GLU A 568 -31.90 4.52 -22.79
C GLU A 568 -31.09 4.04 -24.00
N ALA A 569 -31.10 2.73 -24.25
CA ALA A 569 -30.35 2.13 -25.36
C ALA A 569 -30.79 2.66 -26.73
N LYS A 570 -32.10 2.81 -26.94
CA LYS A 570 -32.65 3.42 -28.16
C LYS A 570 -32.24 4.88 -28.31
N ALA A 571 -32.25 5.65 -27.22
CA ALA A 571 -31.80 7.05 -27.25
C ALA A 571 -30.30 7.16 -27.61
N ILE A 572 -29.45 6.30 -27.03
CA ILE A 572 -28.02 6.25 -27.35
C ILE A 572 -27.80 5.81 -28.82
N LYS A 573 -28.56 4.84 -29.32
CA LYS A 573 -28.50 4.41 -30.73
C LYS A 573 -28.84 5.54 -31.71
N THR A 574 -29.69 6.49 -31.33
CA THR A 574 -29.93 7.71 -32.14
C THR A 574 -28.69 8.60 -32.23
N LEU A 575 -27.89 8.68 -31.16
CA LEU A 575 -26.62 9.43 -31.15
C LEU A 575 -25.48 8.68 -31.88
N PHE A 576 -25.55 7.35 -31.91
CA PHE A 576 -24.58 6.48 -32.60
C PHE A 576 -25.28 5.57 -33.62
N PRO A 577 -25.66 6.07 -34.81
CA PRO A 577 -26.45 5.31 -35.78
C PRO A 577 -25.82 3.99 -36.22
N ASN A 578 -24.48 3.90 -36.20
CA ASN A 578 -23.74 2.68 -36.58
C ASN A 578 -23.58 1.68 -35.43
N ALA A 579 -24.07 1.98 -34.23
CA ALA A 579 -23.88 1.11 -33.07
C ALA A 579 -24.69 -0.19 -33.18
N GLU A 580 -24.11 -1.36 -32.93
CA GLU A 580 -24.87 -2.59 -32.76
C GLU A 580 -25.76 -2.49 -31.50
N LEU A 581 -27.04 -2.85 -31.61
CA LEU A 581 -27.99 -2.79 -30.51
C LEU A 581 -28.43 -4.21 -30.16
N LEU A 582 -28.04 -4.67 -28.97
CA LEU A 582 -28.33 -5.97 -28.41
C LEU A 582 -29.37 -5.81 -27.30
N LEU A 583 -30.56 -6.37 -27.49
CA LEU A 583 -31.65 -6.30 -26.52
C LEU A 583 -32.13 -7.69 -26.12
N GLN A 584 -32.69 -7.81 -24.92
CA GLN A 584 -33.42 -9.02 -24.48
C GLN A 584 -32.52 -10.26 -24.57
N LYS A 585 -32.91 -11.26 -25.36
CA LYS A 585 -32.14 -12.51 -25.53
C LYS A 585 -30.79 -12.31 -26.23
N GLN A 586 -30.64 -11.23 -26.99
CA GLN A 586 -29.37 -10.87 -27.64
C GLN A 586 -28.41 -10.18 -26.66
N ALA A 587 -28.96 -9.56 -25.61
CA ALA A 587 -28.21 -8.96 -24.52
C ALA A 587 -27.71 -10.04 -23.54
N SER A 588 -26.78 -10.88 -23.98
CA SER A 588 -26.26 -12.03 -23.23
C SER A 588 -24.77 -11.93 -22.91
N GLU A 589 -24.31 -12.71 -21.92
CA GLU A 589 -22.89 -12.86 -21.60
C GLU A 589 -22.09 -13.43 -22.79
N GLU A 590 -22.68 -14.34 -23.55
CA GLU A 590 -22.07 -14.90 -24.75
C GLU A 590 -21.84 -13.82 -25.83
N ALA A 591 -22.80 -12.91 -26.01
CA ALA A 591 -22.62 -11.79 -26.92
C ALA A 591 -21.49 -10.86 -26.45
N LEU A 592 -21.44 -10.57 -25.14
CA LEU A 592 -20.41 -9.72 -24.54
C LEU A 592 -18.99 -10.30 -24.69
N THR A 593 -18.83 -11.60 -24.50
CA THR A 593 -17.53 -12.30 -24.58
C THR A 593 -17.02 -12.48 -26.01
N LYS A 594 -17.91 -12.40 -27.01
CA LYS A 594 -17.56 -12.43 -28.44
C LYS A 594 -17.18 -11.06 -29.03
N LEU A 595 -17.36 -9.97 -28.28
CA LEU A 595 -17.01 -8.63 -28.74
C LEU A 595 -15.51 -8.49 -28.99
N ASN A 596 -15.16 -7.86 -30.10
CA ASN A 596 -13.76 -7.67 -30.51
C ASN A 596 -13.40 -6.18 -30.57
N ALA A 597 -13.02 -5.57 -29.45
CA ALA A 597 -12.60 -4.15 -29.38
C ALA A 597 -13.62 -3.16 -30.00
N PRO A 598 -14.86 -3.06 -29.44
CA PRO A 598 -15.83 -2.07 -29.87
C PRO A 598 -15.32 -0.66 -29.61
N SER A 599 -15.68 0.29 -30.49
CA SER A 599 -15.34 1.70 -30.27
C SER A 599 -15.98 2.28 -29.01
N ILE A 600 -17.17 1.82 -28.66
CA ILE A 600 -17.86 2.13 -27.40
C ILE A 600 -18.60 0.86 -26.97
N LEU A 601 -18.52 0.50 -25.70
CA LEU A 601 -19.35 -0.55 -25.10
C LEU A 601 -20.26 0.08 -24.06
N HIS A 602 -21.56 0.13 -24.34
CA HIS A 602 -22.58 0.56 -23.39
C HIS A 602 -23.32 -0.68 -22.87
N ILE A 603 -23.39 -0.81 -21.53
CA ILE A 603 -24.10 -1.91 -20.86
C ILE A 603 -25.07 -1.30 -19.86
N ALA A 604 -26.37 -1.42 -20.12
CA ALA A 604 -27.43 -1.05 -19.21
C ALA A 604 -28.09 -2.32 -18.65
N THR A 605 -27.83 -2.63 -17.39
CA THR A 605 -28.33 -3.83 -16.70
C THR A 605 -28.62 -3.52 -15.23
N HIS A 606 -29.09 -4.51 -14.50
CA HIS A 606 -29.39 -4.39 -13.07
C HIS A 606 -28.13 -4.11 -12.26
N GLY A 607 -28.24 -3.18 -11.31
CA GLY A 607 -27.30 -3.01 -10.21
C GLY A 607 -27.97 -3.34 -8.89
N PHE A 608 -27.21 -3.83 -7.91
CA PHE A 608 -27.72 -4.09 -6.56
C PHE A 608 -26.67 -3.76 -5.51
N PHE A 609 -27.16 -3.31 -4.34
CA PHE A 609 -26.33 -3.16 -3.16
C PHE A 609 -26.32 -4.49 -2.41
N LEU A 610 -25.16 -5.16 -2.42
CA LEU A 610 -24.96 -6.36 -1.61
C LEU A 610 -25.21 -6.06 -0.13
N GLN A 611 -25.87 -6.99 0.57
CA GLN A 611 -25.91 -6.97 2.02
C GLN A 611 -24.52 -7.38 2.50
N GLU A 612 -23.70 -6.43 2.97
CA GLU A 612 -22.46 -6.75 3.67
C GLU A 612 -22.86 -7.50 4.95
N LYS A 613 -22.86 -8.84 4.87
CA LYS A 613 -23.20 -9.73 5.98
C LYS A 613 -22.10 -9.65 7.02
N ALA A 614 -22.09 -8.60 7.86
CA ALA A 614 -21.02 -8.34 8.83
C ALA A 614 -19.63 -8.71 8.26
N ALA A 615 -19.40 -8.40 6.99
CA ALA A 615 -18.04 -8.30 6.52
C ALA A 615 -17.50 -7.15 7.37
N PRO A 616 -16.52 -7.38 8.26
CA PRO A 616 -15.94 -6.28 9.02
C PRO A 616 -15.66 -5.18 8.01
N LEU A 617 -16.03 -3.95 8.36
CA LEU A 617 -15.83 -2.76 7.53
C LEU A 617 -14.52 -2.94 6.75
N PRO A 618 -14.51 -2.61 5.44
CA PRO A 618 -13.26 -2.61 4.71
C PRO A 618 -12.23 -1.90 5.58
N PRO A 619 -11.05 -2.51 5.79
CA PRO A 619 -10.17 -2.04 6.83
C PRO A 619 -9.99 -0.54 6.66
N THR A 620 -10.22 0.22 7.73
CA THR A 620 -10.08 1.68 7.69
C THR A 620 -8.71 2.01 7.09
N PRO A 621 -8.51 3.21 6.52
CA PRO A 621 -7.18 3.60 6.07
C PRO A 621 -6.11 3.36 7.15
N ASP A 622 -6.48 3.47 8.43
CA ASP A 622 -5.63 3.12 9.57
C ASP A 622 -5.43 1.59 9.70
N GLU A 623 -6.45 0.74 9.65
CA GLU A 623 -6.29 -0.72 9.66
C GLU A 623 -5.44 -1.24 8.48
N GLN A 624 -5.51 -0.61 7.31
CA GLN A 624 -4.68 -0.93 6.14
C GLN A 624 -3.21 -0.52 6.34
N ARG A 625 -2.96 0.56 7.11
CA ARG A 625 -1.62 1.16 7.32
C ARG A 625 -0.91 0.67 8.58
N LEU A 626 -1.64 0.31 9.63
CA LEU A 626 -1.16 -0.06 10.97
C LEU A 626 -0.20 -1.27 10.99
N ALA A 627 -0.10 -2.01 9.90
CA ALA A 627 0.90 -3.05 9.71
C ALA A 627 2.37 -2.59 9.82
N THR A 628 2.67 -1.28 9.71
CA THR A 628 4.06 -0.84 9.45
C THR A 628 4.79 -0.09 10.56
N PHE A 629 4.12 0.50 11.57
CA PHE A 629 4.82 1.44 12.47
C PHE A 629 4.57 1.33 13.98
N GLU A 630 3.58 0.57 14.45
CA GLU A 630 3.32 0.44 15.90
C GLU A 630 2.87 -0.96 16.25
N GLY A 631 3.76 -1.97 16.23
CA GLY A 631 3.55 -3.23 16.94
C GLY A 631 2.27 -4.02 16.66
N ALA A 632 1.43 -3.60 15.71
CA ALA A 632 0.12 -4.17 15.48
C ALA A 632 0.32 -5.52 14.81
N ASP A 633 -0.28 -6.53 15.42
CA ASP A 633 -0.25 -7.90 14.96
C ASP A 633 -0.79 -7.97 13.53
N ARG A 634 0.11 -8.10 12.55
CA ARG A 634 -0.24 -8.26 11.13
C ARG A 634 -0.91 -9.61 10.85
N SER A 635 -1.03 -10.49 11.85
CA SER A 635 -1.83 -11.71 11.74
C SER A 635 -3.32 -11.42 11.54
N THR A 636 -3.83 -10.24 11.94
CA THR A 636 -5.25 -9.90 11.78
C THR A 636 -5.65 -9.56 10.35
N LEU A 637 -4.71 -9.13 9.49
CA LEU A 637 -4.91 -8.95 8.05
C LEU A 637 -4.83 -10.27 7.25
N LEU A 638 -4.46 -11.38 7.90
CA LEU A 638 -4.48 -12.73 7.33
C LEU A 638 -5.79 -13.48 7.60
N ASN A 639 -6.74 -12.88 8.32
CA ASN A 639 -8.12 -13.31 8.16
C ASN A 639 -8.49 -13.07 6.70
N ILE A 640 -8.94 -14.14 6.04
CA ILE A 640 -9.42 -14.13 4.65
C ILE A 640 -10.64 -13.19 4.60
N LYS A 641 -10.41 -11.87 4.58
CA LYS A 641 -11.37 -10.90 4.10
C LYS A 641 -11.27 -11.03 2.58
N VAL A 642 -12.34 -11.47 1.94
CA VAL A 642 -12.45 -11.34 0.48
C VAL A 642 -12.31 -9.86 0.19
N GLU A 643 -11.19 -9.48 -0.42
CA GLU A 643 -10.87 -8.10 -0.75
C GLU A 643 -12.00 -7.54 -1.63
N ASN A 644 -12.55 -6.38 -1.27
CA ASN A 644 -13.54 -5.72 -2.12
C ASN A 644 -12.80 -5.03 -3.27
N PRO A 645 -12.92 -5.51 -4.52
CA PRO A 645 -12.18 -4.97 -5.65
C PRO A 645 -12.56 -3.51 -5.96
N LEU A 646 -13.73 -3.05 -5.53
CA LEU A 646 -14.18 -1.66 -5.69
C LEU A 646 -13.45 -0.69 -4.76
N LEU A 647 -12.75 -1.19 -3.74
CA LEU A 647 -12.00 -0.38 -2.78
C LEU A 647 -10.50 -0.40 -3.05
N ARG A 648 -10.09 -0.96 -4.19
CA ARG A 648 -8.71 -0.90 -4.66
C ARG A 648 -8.46 0.50 -5.21
N SER A 649 -7.65 1.28 -4.49
CA SER A 649 -7.16 2.58 -4.93
C SER A 649 -5.64 2.66 -4.85
#